data_AF-C4QZL6-F1
#
_entry.id   AF-C4QZL6-F1
#
_cell.length_a   1.000
_cell.length_b   1.000
_cell.length_c   1.000
_cell.angle_alpha   90.00
_cell.angle_beta   90.00
_cell.angle_gamma   90.00
#
_symmetry.space_group_name_H-M   'P 1'
#
loop_
_entity.id
_entity.type
_entity.pdbx_description
1 polymer ?
#
loop_
_entity_poly.entity_id
_entity_poly.type
_entity_poly.pdbx_seq_one_letter_code
_entity_poly.pdbx_strand_id
1 'polypeptide(L)'
;MLKSFKGISSRSSILRNAPRRLIQTRLLATDSFLQSNNANYIDEMYEQWSKDPSSVHSSWNAYFKNLDQGVPPSRAFQAPPTLIPQPAGGIPNLVPVGNASGNSNVLTHLKAQLLVRAYQVRGHQKAKIDPLGISFGDDKSKPVPKELTQEFYGFTEADLDTEITLGPGILPKFAEAGHPTMKLRDIIKACEKIYCSSYGVEYVHIPSREKCDWLRERIEIPTPYKYSVDEKRQILDRLIWSCSFENFLSSKFPNDKRFGVEGAESVIPGMKALIDTAVENGVEDVVIGMAHRGRLNMLSNVVRKPNESIFSEFTGSKDFDEGSGDVKYHLGMNYVRPTTSGKKVHLSLVANPSHLEAEDPVVLGRTRAIQHYKGDVGEFNKAMGILVHGDAAFAGQGIVYETMGFAALPAYSTGGTIHIIINNQIGFTTDPRFARSTPYPSDIAKSINAPILHVNADDVESVIFNFQLAAEWRQTFHSDVILDVVGYRKYGHNETDQPSFTQPLMYQKIAEKKQVLDIYVDKLIKEGSFTLDDINEHKQWVWNTLEEAFTKSVEYKPTSREWLTTPWEGFKSPKELASEVLPHLPTSVERGVVERIGDTISSWPEGFEVHRNLKRILKNRKDSIQKGEGIDWSTGEALAFGSLVIEGYHVRISGQDVERGTFSQRHAVLHDQNSEKVYIPLKHLSKVQSDFGISNSSLSEYGCMGFEYGYSLTSPDALVMWEAQFGDFANTAQVIIDQFLAAGESKWKQRSGVVLSLPHGYDGQGSEHSSARLERYLQLCNEDPRVYPSPEKLERQHQDCNMQVAYPTTPANLFHLLRRQMHRQFRKPLILLFSKKLLRHPLARSNIEDFIGESSFQWIIEDSELGKTINDKEGIKRLVLCSGQVHSSLHKKRADIGDKETAVLKIEQLHPFPFEQLKNAIDSYPSLDEIVWCQEEPLNMGSYAFSAPRIVTVLEQTEKYKDYNLRYAGRNPAAAVAVGTKSMHVAQEEAFLDDVFQIQN
;
A
#
# COMPACT_ATOMS: atom_id res chain seq x y z
N MET A 1 44.03 16.41 2.68
CA MET A 1 45.28 16.53 3.47
C MET A 1 44.87 16.32 4.93
N LEU A 2 45.30 15.32 5.72
CA LEU A 2 46.61 14.69 6.04
C LEU A 2 47.43 15.38 7.17
N LYS A 3 47.37 14.74 8.35
CA LYS A 3 48.42 14.54 9.39
C LYS A 3 48.77 15.59 10.46
N SER A 4 48.34 15.28 11.69
CA SER A 4 49.08 15.26 12.99
C SER A 4 48.23 14.44 13.99
N PHE A 5 48.66 13.63 14.98
CA PHE A 5 49.96 13.06 15.45
C PHE A 5 50.90 13.96 16.28
N LYS A 6 51.53 13.49 17.39
CA LYS A 6 51.60 12.13 18.02
C LYS A 6 52.02 12.17 19.51
N GLY A 7 51.82 11.04 20.24
CA GLY A 7 52.42 10.74 21.58
C GLY A 7 51.38 10.69 22.71
N ILE A 8 51.06 9.61 23.44
CA ILE A 8 51.64 8.26 23.73
C ILE A 8 52.71 8.21 24.84
N SER A 9 52.30 7.77 26.04
CA SER A 9 52.93 6.66 26.81
C SER A 9 51.99 6.15 27.90
N SER A 10 52.27 5.00 28.54
CA SER A 10 51.38 4.29 29.48
C SER A 10 52.12 3.51 30.57
N ARG A 11 51.39 3.09 31.63
CA ARG A 11 51.57 1.93 32.55
C ARG A 11 50.59 2.07 33.73
N SER A 12 49.60 1.19 33.96
CA SER A 12 49.61 -0.23 34.39
C SER A 12 49.66 -0.42 35.92
N SER A 13 48.95 -1.43 36.43
CA SER A 13 48.55 -1.62 37.84
C SER A 13 49.47 -2.52 38.67
N ILE A 14 49.29 -2.57 40.01
CA ILE A 14 49.07 -3.81 40.84
C ILE A 14 49.12 -3.58 42.39
N LEU A 15 48.01 -3.95 43.07
CA LEU A 15 47.81 -4.59 44.41
C LEU A 15 48.58 -4.22 45.73
N ARG A 16 47.75 -4.05 46.80
CA ARG A 16 47.75 -4.74 48.14
C ARG A 16 48.33 -4.12 49.44
N ASN A 17 47.46 -4.21 50.48
CA ASN A 17 47.68 -4.52 51.92
C ASN A 17 48.11 -3.45 52.97
N ALA A 18 47.25 -3.25 53.98
CA ALA A 18 47.56 -2.82 55.36
C ALA A 18 46.47 -3.37 56.35
N PRO A 19 46.70 -3.49 57.69
CA PRO A 19 45.92 -4.44 58.52
C PRO A 19 45.14 -3.91 59.77
N ARG A 20 44.07 -4.64 60.11
CA ARG A 20 43.38 -4.87 61.42
C ARG A 20 43.60 -3.92 62.63
N ARG A 21 42.47 -3.45 63.20
CA ARG A 21 41.93 -3.95 64.51
C ARG A 21 40.43 -3.61 64.71
N LEU A 22 39.79 -4.24 65.71
CA LEU A 22 38.33 -4.20 65.95
C LEU A 22 37.92 -3.13 66.98
N ILE A 23 36.73 -2.55 66.78
CA ILE A 23 35.78 -2.16 67.83
C ILE A 23 34.39 -2.68 67.39
N GLN A 24 33.52 -3.07 68.33
CA GLN A 24 32.20 -3.63 68.03
C GLN A 24 31.18 -2.56 67.61
N THR A 25 30.47 -2.81 66.52
CA THR A 25 29.18 -2.17 66.20
C THR A 25 28.12 -3.24 65.95
N ARG A 26 26.85 -2.92 66.27
CA ARG A 26 25.72 -3.82 65.99
C ARG A 26 25.54 -3.95 64.48
N LEU A 27 25.18 -5.15 64.02
CA LEU A 27 24.83 -5.41 62.62
C LEU A 27 23.52 -4.68 62.26
N LEU A 28 23.65 -3.46 61.73
CA LEU A 28 22.56 -2.79 61.01
C LEU A 28 22.41 -3.44 59.64
N ALA A 29 21.17 -3.78 59.26
CA ALA A 29 20.90 -4.42 57.98
C ALA A 29 21.14 -3.45 56.82
N THR A 30 21.90 -3.90 55.82
CA THR A 30 22.10 -3.18 54.56
C THR A 30 20.94 -3.49 53.61
N ASP A 31 19.83 -2.77 53.76
CA ASP A 31 18.68 -2.84 52.84
C ASP A 31 18.29 -1.44 52.38
N SER A 32 18.18 -1.26 51.06
CA SER A 32 17.81 0.01 50.43
C SER A 32 16.31 0.32 50.57
N PHE A 33 15.47 -0.71 50.75
CA PHE A 33 14.02 -0.55 50.86
C PHE A 33 13.64 0.26 52.10
N LEU A 34 14.23 -0.11 53.25
CA LEU A 34 14.00 0.50 54.57
C LEU A 34 14.72 1.84 54.78
N GLN A 35 15.51 2.32 53.80
CA GLN A 35 16.25 3.59 53.87
C GLN A 35 15.65 4.69 52.99
N SER A 36 14.42 4.49 52.48
CA SER A 36 13.69 5.44 51.65
C SER A 36 12.76 6.36 52.45
N ASN A 37 12.29 7.45 51.84
CA ASN A 37 11.40 8.47 52.46
C ASN A 37 10.03 7.93 52.97
N ASN A 38 9.74 6.63 52.79
CA ASN A 38 8.46 6.02 53.10
C ASN A 38 8.43 5.25 54.43
N ALA A 39 9.47 5.35 55.28
CA ALA A 39 9.57 4.61 56.55
C ALA A 39 8.29 4.69 57.41
N ASN A 40 7.78 5.90 57.66
CA ASN A 40 6.55 6.13 58.44
C ASN A 40 5.32 5.38 57.88
N TYR A 41 5.24 5.20 56.55
CA TYR A 41 4.15 4.48 55.89
C TYR A 41 4.31 2.95 56.04
N ILE A 42 5.56 2.44 56.08
CA ILE A 42 5.83 1.03 56.38
C ILE A 42 5.46 0.73 57.84
N ASP A 43 5.80 1.63 58.76
CA ASP A 43 5.43 1.52 60.18
C ASP A 43 3.90 1.57 60.37
N GLU A 44 3.19 2.49 59.70
CA GLU A 44 1.72 2.57 59.74
C GLU A 44 1.06 1.30 59.17
N MET A 45 1.56 0.78 58.04
CA MET A 45 1.08 -0.50 57.48
C MET A 45 1.38 -1.69 58.40
N TYR A 46 2.50 -1.71 59.12
CA TYR A 46 2.78 -2.74 60.12
C TYR A 46 1.85 -2.63 61.34
N GLU A 47 1.59 -1.41 61.83
CA GLU A 47 0.70 -1.19 62.98
C GLU A 47 -0.77 -1.53 62.66
N GLN A 48 -1.20 -1.35 61.40
CA GLN A 48 -2.51 -1.81 60.93
C GLN A 48 -2.54 -3.34 60.78
N TRP A 49 -1.56 -3.94 60.10
CA TRP A 49 -1.44 -5.39 59.91
C TRP A 49 -1.35 -6.16 61.23
N SER A 50 -0.63 -5.62 62.23
CA SER A 50 -0.48 -6.23 63.56
C SER A 50 -1.80 -6.27 64.35
N LYS A 51 -2.77 -5.41 64.03
CA LYS A 51 -4.12 -5.40 64.62
C LYS A 51 -5.09 -6.28 63.82
N ASP A 52 -5.01 -6.24 62.51
CA ASP A 52 -5.76 -7.12 61.60
C ASP A 52 -4.94 -7.37 60.32
N PRO A 53 -4.44 -8.59 60.07
CA PRO A 53 -3.69 -8.92 58.87
C PRO A 53 -4.45 -8.72 57.54
N SER A 54 -5.79 -8.61 57.56
CA SER A 54 -6.63 -8.35 56.40
C SER A 54 -6.87 -6.87 56.11
N SER A 55 -6.52 -5.96 57.04
CA SER A 55 -6.65 -4.51 56.87
C SER A 55 -5.71 -3.93 55.81
N VAL A 56 -4.59 -4.61 55.52
CA VAL A 56 -3.59 -4.21 54.53
C VAL A 56 -3.66 -5.07 53.26
N HIS A 57 -3.17 -4.52 52.15
CA HIS A 57 -3.08 -5.23 50.88
C HIS A 57 -2.32 -6.56 51.00
N SER A 58 -2.69 -7.56 50.19
CA SER A 58 -2.18 -8.94 50.27
C SER A 58 -0.64 -9.04 50.21
N SER A 59 0.01 -8.14 49.46
CA SER A 59 1.47 -8.01 49.40
C SER A 59 2.11 -7.56 50.71
N TRP A 60 1.46 -6.65 51.47
CA TRP A 60 1.91 -6.24 52.80
C TRP A 60 1.67 -7.34 53.82
N ASN A 61 0.52 -8.04 53.75
CA ASN A 61 0.25 -9.20 54.60
C ASN A 61 1.29 -10.32 54.41
N ALA A 62 1.69 -10.60 53.16
CA ALA A 62 2.79 -11.50 52.85
C ALA A 62 4.14 -10.99 53.38
N TYR A 63 4.46 -9.71 53.15
CA TYR A 63 5.70 -9.07 53.60
C TYR A 63 5.89 -9.20 55.13
N PHE A 64 4.89 -8.78 55.91
CA PHE A 64 4.99 -8.80 57.36
C PHE A 64 4.93 -10.22 57.95
N LYS A 65 4.14 -11.15 57.37
CA LYS A 65 4.20 -12.58 57.76
C LYS A 65 5.58 -13.20 57.54
N ASN A 66 6.26 -12.86 56.45
CA ASN A 66 7.61 -13.34 56.18
C ASN A 66 8.62 -12.76 57.18
N LEU A 67 8.51 -11.47 57.54
CA LEU A 67 9.34 -10.84 58.56
C LEU A 67 9.18 -11.48 59.94
N ASP A 68 7.94 -11.68 60.41
CA ASP A 68 7.66 -12.35 61.69
C ASP A 68 8.14 -13.82 61.71
N GLN A 69 8.23 -14.48 60.54
CA GLN A 69 8.84 -15.81 60.37
C GLN A 69 10.38 -15.78 60.26
N GLY A 70 11.02 -14.62 60.45
CA GLY A 70 12.47 -14.46 60.44
C GLY A 70 13.11 -14.38 59.05
N VAL A 71 12.32 -14.20 58.00
CA VAL A 71 12.85 -13.95 56.64
C VAL A 71 13.46 -12.54 56.59
N PRO A 72 14.70 -12.35 56.09
CA PRO A 72 15.29 -11.02 55.97
C PRO A 72 14.42 -10.07 55.11
N PRO A 73 14.35 -8.76 55.42
CA PRO A 73 13.49 -7.80 54.71
C PRO A 73 13.64 -7.82 53.18
N SER A 74 14.87 -7.95 52.69
CA SER A 74 15.24 -8.06 51.28
C SER A 74 14.74 -9.33 50.56
N ARG A 75 14.13 -10.26 51.29
CA ARG A 75 13.46 -11.47 50.77
C ARG A 75 12.02 -11.64 51.25
N ALA A 76 11.56 -10.80 52.17
CA ALA A 76 10.18 -10.85 52.67
C ALA A 76 9.17 -10.39 51.62
N PHE A 77 9.58 -9.53 50.67
CA PHE A 77 8.69 -9.01 49.63
C PHE A 77 8.40 -10.07 48.56
N GLN A 78 7.14 -10.51 48.50
CA GLN A 78 6.57 -11.19 47.35
C GLN A 78 5.63 -10.22 46.62
N ALA A 79 5.90 -10.02 45.33
CA ALA A 79 4.95 -9.33 44.47
C ALA A 79 3.67 -10.16 44.35
N PRO A 80 2.47 -9.55 44.41
CA PRO A 80 1.22 -10.27 44.22
C PRO A 80 1.11 -10.76 42.76
N PRO A 81 0.36 -11.85 42.49
CA PRO A 81 0.06 -12.27 41.11
C PRO A 81 -0.46 -11.09 40.29
N THR A 82 0.22 -10.80 39.17
CA THR A 82 0.19 -9.45 38.57
C THR A 82 -1.14 -9.11 37.90
N LEU A 83 -1.83 -8.13 38.45
CA LEU A 83 -3.05 -7.50 37.89
C LEU A 83 -2.75 -6.32 36.94
N ILE A 84 -1.50 -6.16 36.50
CA ILE A 84 -1.02 -5.06 35.64
C ILE A 84 -0.33 -5.65 34.41
N PRO A 85 -0.66 -5.23 33.17
CA PRO A 85 0.07 -5.63 31.97
C PRO A 85 1.52 -5.14 32.01
N GLN A 86 2.48 -6.02 31.75
CA GLN A 86 3.86 -5.65 31.45
C GLN A 86 4.02 -5.27 29.96
N PRO A 87 5.03 -4.46 29.59
CA PRO A 87 5.36 -4.20 28.18
C PRO A 87 5.64 -5.48 27.39
N ALA A 88 5.42 -5.42 26.08
CA ALA A 88 5.34 -6.59 25.20
C ALA A 88 6.53 -7.56 25.26
N GLY A 89 6.24 -8.86 25.22
CA GLY A 89 7.22 -9.94 24.95
C GLY A 89 8.08 -10.44 26.12
N GLY A 90 8.03 -9.81 27.29
CA GLY A 90 8.85 -10.20 28.46
C GLY A 90 8.33 -11.44 29.20
N ILE A 91 9.12 -12.51 29.25
CA ILE A 91 8.96 -13.59 30.26
C ILE A 91 9.65 -13.11 31.56
N PRO A 92 9.06 -13.29 32.77
CA PRO A 92 9.69 -12.86 34.01
C PRO A 92 11.03 -13.56 34.28
N ASN A 93 12.05 -12.78 34.65
CA ASN A 93 13.31 -13.33 35.16
C ASN A 93 13.07 -14.02 36.51
N LEU A 94 13.27 -15.34 36.56
CA LEU A 94 13.19 -16.12 37.79
C LEU A 94 14.37 -15.78 38.71
N VAL A 95 14.11 -14.96 39.74
CA VAL A 95 15.01 -14.85 40.91
C VAL A 95 14.99 -16.21 41.62
N PRO A 96 16.15 -16.81 41.96
CA PRO A 96 16.19 -18.15 42.54
C PRO A 96 15.62 -18.16 43.96
N VAL A 97 14.37 -18.61 44.08
CA VAL A 97 13.70 -18.86 45.36
C VAL A 97 14.34 -20.07 46.02
N GLY A 98 15.17 -19.84 47.03
CA GLY A 98 15.78 -20.90 47.82
C GLY A 98 14.74 -21.66 48.66
N ASN A 99 14.84 -22.99 48.66
CA ASN A 99 14.03 -23.99 49.38
C ASN A 99 12.94 -23.45 50.34
N ALA A 100 11.77 -23.12 49.79
CA ALA A 100 10.54 -23.01 50.56
C ALA A 100 9.90 -24.40 50.68
N SER A 101 9.97 -25.02 51.86
CA SER A 101 9.48 -26.38 52.10
C SER A 101 7.95 -26.42 52.32
N GLY A 102 7.18 -26.21 51.24
CA GLY A 102 5.72 -26.33 51.25
C GLY A 102 5.16 -26.70 49.87
N ASN A 103 4.40 -27.80 49.80
CA ASN A 103 3.71 -28.33 48.61
C ASN A 103 4.50 -28.29 47.29
N SER A 104 5.41 -29.26 47.12
CA SER A 104 6.10 -29.56 45.86
C SER A 104 5.18 -29.50 44.63
N ASN A 105 4.00 -30.12 44.70
CA ASN A 105 3.08 -30.26 43.57
C ASN A 105 2.57 -28.90 43.07
N VAL A 106 2.42 -27.90 43.95
CA VAL A 106 2.02 -26.53 43.55
C VAL A 106 3.16 -25.84 42.81
N LEU A 107 4.40 -25.99 43.28
CA LEU A 107 5.57 -25.47 42.59
C LEU A 107 5.77 -26.14 41.22
N THR A 108 5.60 -27.46 41.12
CA THR A 108 5.67 -28.21 39.85
C THR A 108 4.57 -27.76 38.87
N HIS A 109 3.33 -27.56 39.35
CA HIS A 109 2.23 -27.00 38.52
C HIS A 109 2.54 -25.59 38.01
N LEU A 110 3.03 -24.68 38.86
CA LEU A 110 3.41 -23.32 38.45
C LEU A 110 4.57 -23.31 37.44
N LYS A 111 5.58 -24.18 37.63
CA LYS A 111 6.64 -24.38 36.62
C LYS A 111 6.07 -24.91 35.30
N ALA A 112 5.14 -25.85 35.34
CA ALA A 112 4.50 -26.41 34.13
C ALA A 112 3.69 -25.35 33.38
N GLN A 113 2.95 -24.49 34.10
CA GLN A 113 2.26 -23.33 33.53
C GLN A 113 3.22 -22.35 32.84
N LEU A 114 4.37 -22.05 33.46
CA LEU A 114 5.39 -21.19 32.86
C LEU A 114 6.05 -21.83 31.62
N LEU A 115 6.23 -23.16 31.59
CA LEU A 115 6.75 -23.88 30.43
C LEU A 115 5.73 -23.90 29.27
N VAL A 116 4.44 -24.17 29.54
CA VAL A 116 3.37 -24.06 28.53
C VAL A 116 3.33 -22.63 27.97
N ARG A 117 3.42 -21.61 28.84
CA ARG A 117 3.47 -20.22 28.40
C ARG A 117 4.70 -19.91 27.55
N ALA A 118 5.86 -20.49 27.86
CA ALA A 118 7.05 -20.34 27.02
C ALA A 118 6.88 -20.99 25.63
N TYR A 119 6.22 -22.16 25.53
CA TYR A 119 5.85 -22.75 24.24
C TYR A 119 4.88 -21.86 23.44
N GLN A 120 3.87 -21.26 24.09
CA GLN A 120 2.97 -20.30 23.43
C GLN A 120 3.71 -19.04 22.91
N VAL A 121 4.75 -18.57 23.61
CA VAL A 121 5.49 -17.33 23.29
C VAL A 121 6.65 -17.58 22.31
N ARG A 122 7.31 -18.74 22.36
CA ARG A 122 8.57 -19.02 21.63
C ARG A 122 8.62 -20.37 20.92
N GLY A 123 7.60 -21.23 21.01
CA GLY A 123 7.65 -22.57 20.41
C GLY A 123 7.93 -22.56 18.91
N HIS A 124 7.44 -21.55 18.19
CA HIS A 124 7.75 -21.26 16.78
C HIS A 124 9.27 -21.14 16.47
N GLN A 125 10.10 -20.78 17.46
CA GLN A 125 11.58 -20.72 17.34
C GLN A 125 12.25 -22.11 17.42
N LYS A 126 11.48 -23.14 17.78
CA LYS A 126 11.85 -24.56 17.87
C LYS A 126 11.04 -25.41 16.88
N ALA A 127 10.23 -24.79 16.02
CA ALA A 127 9.43 -25.45 15.01
C ALA A 127 10.26 -25.84 13.78
N LYS A 128 9.93 -26.98 13.19
CA LYS A 128 10.62 -27.63 12.06
C LYS A 128 10.09 -27.09 10.74
N ILE A 129 10.04 -25.77 10.65
CA ILE A 129 9.45 -25.04 9.52
C ILE A 129 10.33 -25.07 8.28
N ASP A 130 11.65 -25.26 8.41
CA ASP A 130 12.56 -25.23 7.28
C ASP A 130 12.79 -26.63 6.68
N PRO A 131 12.45 -26.86 5.40
CA PRO A 131 12.71 -28.14 4.74
C PRO A 131 14.22 -28.44 4.63
N LEU A 132 15.10 -27.44 4.53
CA LEU A 132 16.54 -27.64 4.34
C LEU A 132 17.29 -27.94 5.64
N GLY A 133 16.73 -27.66 6.82
CA GLY A 133 17.40 -27.83 8.11
C GLY A 133 18.69 -27.00 8.22
N ILE A 134 18.59 -25.71 7.89
CA ILE A 134 19.61 -24.65 8.01
C ILE A 134 19.10 -23.42 8.78
N SER A 135 17.79 -23.35 9.05
CA SER A 135 17.13 -22.34 9.88
C SER A 135 17.74 -22.24 11.28
N PHE A 136 17.42 -21.17 12.01
CA PHE A 136 17.90 -21.03 13.38
C PHE A 136 17.21 -21.97 14.38
N GLY A 137 16.07 -22.59 14.03
CA GLY A 137 15.37 -23.57 14.88
C GLY A 137 15.88 -25.01 14.69
N ASP A 138 16.31 -25.35 13.47
CA ASP A 138 16.81 -26.69 13.12
C ASP A 138 18.34 -26.82 13.24
N ASP A 139 19.08 -25.70 13.17
CA ASP A 139 20.52 -25.66 13.32
C ASP A 139 20.96 -25.92 14.77
N LYS A 140 21.29 -27.19 15.04
CA LYS A 140 21.79 -27.71 16.33
C LYS A 140 23.08 -27.05 16.84
N SER A 141 23.77 -26.21 16.06
CA SER A 141 24.90 -25.40 16.57
C SER A 141 24.45 -24.18 17.35
N LYS A 142 23.18 -23.76 17.22
CA LYS A 142 22.57 -22.64 17.96
C LYS A 142 21.83 -23.15 19.20
N PRO A 143 21.84 -22.40 20.31
CA PRO A 143 21.07 -22.76 21.49
C PRO A 143 19.57 -22.49 21.27
N VAL A 144 18.75 -23.51 21.47
CA VAL A 144 17.29 -23.35 21.66
C VAL A 144 17.04 -22.38 22.84
N PRO A 145 15.99 -21.52 22.78
CA PRO A 145 15.60 -20.68 23.91
C PRO A 145 15.49 -21.51 25.20
N LYS A 146 16.17 -21.08 26.26
CA LYS A 146 16.29 -21.85 27.51
C LYS A 146 14.92 -22.10 28.16
N GLU A 147 14.00 -21.18 27.97
CA GLU A 147 12.62 -21.24 28.43
C GLU A 147 11.80 -22.37 27.75
N LEU A 148 12.34 -23.04 26.73
CA LEU A 148 11.74 -24.23 26.08
C LEU A 148 12.40 -25.55 26.52
N THR A 149 13.28 -25.54 27.52
CA THR A 149 14.01 -26.72 28.03
C THR A 149 13.63 -27.02 29.48
N GLN A 150 13.76 -28.30 29.87
CA GLN A 150 13.26 -28.80 31.16
C GLN A 150 14.18 -28.37 32.33
N GLU A 151 15.47 -28.22 32.03
CA GLU A 151 16.55 -27.87 32.96
C GLU A 151 16.42 -26.42 33.44
N PHE A 152 15.90 -25.51 32.61
CA PHE A 152 15.66 -24.11 32.99
C PHE A 152 14.65 -23.96 34.13
N TYR A 153 13.64 -24.82 34.16
CA TYR A 153 12.68 -24.91 35.27
C TYR A 153 13.16 -25.82 36.40
N GLY A 154 14.31 -26.49 36.24
CA GLY A 154 14.81 -27.49 37.17
C GLY A 154 13.82 -28.63 37.39
N PHE A 155 13.31 -29.22 36.30
CA PHE A 155 12.61 -30.51 36.34
C PHE A 155 13.61 -31.66 36.28
N THR A 156 13.30 -32.75 36.97
CA THR A 156 14.02 -34.03 36.93
C THR A 156 13.18 -35.09 36.19
N GLU A 157 13.78 -36.22 35.81
CA GLU A 157 13.03 -37.35 35.20
C GLU A 157 11.89 -37.85 36.12
N ALA A 158 12.00 -37.69 37.44
CA ALA A 158 10.93 -38.02 38.37
C ALA A 158 9.76 -37.02 38.31
N ASP A 159 10.01 -35.73 38.09
CA ASP A 159 8.95 -34.72 37.91
C ASP A 159 8.13 -35.00 36.64
N LEU A 160 8.75 -35.58 35.61
CA LEU A 160 8.12 -35.83 34.31
C LEU A 160 6.92 -36.79 34.37
N ASP A 161 6.86 -37.70 35.35
CA ASP A 161 5.70 -38.59 35.57
C ASP A 161 4.65 -38.03 36.54
N THR A 162 4.82 -36.79 37.03
CA THR A 162 3.83 -36.11 37.87
C THR A 162 2.59 -35.76 37.05
N GLU A 163 1.41 -36.18 37.54
CA GLU A 163 0.12 -35.74 37.02
C GLU A 163 -0.10 -34.25 37.33
N ILE A 164 -0.35 -33.46 36.29
CA ILE A 164 -0.65 -32.04 36.37
C ILE A 164 -2.10 -31.84 35.92
N THR A 165 -2.91 -31.21 36.78
CA THR A 165 -4.28 -30.79 36.42
C THR A 165 -4.24 -29.75 35.31
N LEU A 166 -5.02 -29.97 34.25
CA LEU A 166 -5.17 -29.01 33.15
C LEU A 166 -6.17 -27.91 33.52
N GLY A 167 -6.14 -26.79 32.79
CA GLY A 167 -7.04 -25.67 33.05
C GLY A 167 -6.68 -24.40 32.30
N PRO A 168 -7.21 -23.23 32.69
CA PRO A 168 -7.08 -21.97 31.93
C PRO A 168 -5.65 -21.54 31.56
N GLY A 169 -4.64 -21.96 32.37
CA GLY A 169 -3.22 -21.70 32.11
C GLY A 169 -2.42 -22.89 31.55
N ILE A 170 -3.00 -24.09 31.45
CA ILE A 170 -2.33 -25.33 31.03
C ILE A 170 -3.28 -26.11 30.11
N LEU A 171 -3.11 -25.94 28.79
CA LEU A 171 -3.83 -26.68 27.72
C LEU A 171 -5.35 -26.87 27.99
N PRO A 172 -6.14 -25.79 28.19
CA PRO A 172 -7.54 -25.90 28.61
C PRO A 172 -8.39 -26.75 27.65
N LYS A 173 -8.08 -26.72 26.34
CA LYS A 173 -8.84 -27.45 25.32
C LYS A 173 -8.57 -28.97 25.32
N PHE A 174 -7.47 -29.43 25.91
CA PHE A 174 -7.27 -30.85 26.23
C PHE A 174 -8.15 -31.28 27.42
N ALA A 175 -8.39 -30.39 28.40
CA ALA A 175 -9.32 -30.65 29.50
C ALA A 175 -10.77 -30.75 29.00
N GLU A 176 -11.18 -29.81 28.14
CA GLU A 176 -12.48 -29.84 27.45
C GLU A 176 -12.65 -31.11 26.59
N ALA A 177 -11.57 -31.60 25.96
CA ALA A 177 -11.54 -32.86 25.22
C ALA A 177 -11.50 -34.13 26.09
N GLY A 178 -11.63 -34.02 27.42
CA GLY A 178 -11.75 -35.17 28.33
C GLY A 178 -10.45 -35.59 29.05
N HIS A 179 -9.39 -34.78 29.01
CA HIS A 179 -8.14 -35.02 29.74
C HIS A 179 -7.98 -34.04 30.93
N PRO A 180 -8.66 -34.25 32.08
CA PRO A 180 -8.61 -33.32 33.21
C PRO A 180 -7.23 -33.24 33.89
N THR A 181 -6.41 -34.28 33.75
CA THR A 181 -4.98 -34.27 34.10
C THR A 181 -4.17 -34.85 32.94
N MET A 182 -2.90 -34.47 32.88
CA MET A 182 -1.89 -35.12 32.06
C MET A 182 -0.56 -35.15 32.81
N LYS A 183 0.25 -36.18 32.58
CA LYS A 183 1.65 -36.19 33.01
C LYS A 183 2.42 -35.03 32.40
N LEU A 184 3.38 -34.47 33.15
CA LEU A 184 4.28 -33.43 32.64
C LEU A 184 5.01 -33.85 31.34
N ARG A 185 5.45 -35.11 31.22
CA ARG A 185 6.05 -35.63 29.96
C ARG A 185 5.11 -35.56 28.76
N ASP A 186 3.81 -35.65 28.96
CA ASP A 186 2.81 -35.66 27.89
C ASP A 186 2.28 -34.25 27.59
N ILE A 187 2.25 -33.35 28.57
CA ILE A 187 2.06 -31.91 28.36
C ILE A 187 3.19 -31.34 27.50
N ILE A 188 4.44 -31.74 27.76
CA ILE A 188 5.60 -31.31 26.94
C ILE A 188 5.46 -31.81 25.50
N LYS A 189 5.13 -33.09 25.28
CA LYS A 189 4.86 -33.64 23.93
C LYS A 189 3.72 -32.93 23.23
N ALA A 190 2.64 -32.59 23.94
CA ALA A 190 1.53 -31.84 23.38
C ALA A 190 2.00 -30.44 22.93
N CYS A 191 2.72 -29.71 23.77
CA CYS A 191 3.27 -28.40 23.41
C CYS A 191 4.25 -28.46 22.23
N GLU A 192 5.12 -29.48 22.16
CA GLU A 192 5.98 -29.70 21.00
C GLU A 192 5.21 -30.06 19.73
N LYS A 193 4.10 -30.81 19.82
CA LYS A 193 3.21 -31.12 18.68
C LYS A 193 2.46 -29.87 18.19
N ILE A 194 2.02 -29.01 19.09
CA ILE A 194 1.19 -27.83 18.79
C ILE A 194 2.04 -26.67 18.25
N TYR A 195 3.21 -26.42 18.88
CA TYR A 195 4.01 -25.22 18.63
C TYR A 195 5.39 -25.48 18.00
N CYS A 196 5.85 -26.73 17.90
CA CYS A 196 7.18 -27.08 17.41
C CYS A 196 7.16 -28.18 16.31
N SER A 197 6.08 -28.26 15.55
CA SER A 197 5.87 -29.26 14.49
C SER A 197 6.34 -28.75 13.13
N SER A 198 5.72 -29.18 12.03
CA SER A 198 5.90 -28.64 10.67
C SER A 198 5.37 -27.21 10.51
N TYR A 199 4.66 -26.68 11.52
CA TYR A 199 4.26 -25.28 11.60
C TYR A 199 4.56 -24.68 12.99
N GLY A 200 4.57 -23.35 13.06
CA GLY A 200 4.72 -22.56 14.28
C GLY A 200 3.88 -21.28 14.17
N VAL A 201 3.35 -20.80 15.31
CA VAL A 201 2.40 -19.68 15.35
C VAL A 201 2.91 -18.57 16.26
N GLU A 202 3.03 -17.35 15.75
CA GLU A 202 3.18 -16.14 16.57
C GLU A 202 1.83 -15.42 16.69
N TYR A 203 1.32 -15.34 17.92
CA TYR A 203 0.05 -14.69 18.23
C TYR A 203 0.04 -13.95 19.58
N VAL A 204 1.08 -14.12 20.41
CA VAL A 204 1.11 -13.60 21.78
C VAL A 204 1.45 -12.11 21.85
N HIS A 205 1.90 -11.50 20.74
CA HIS A 205 2.00 -10.06 20.58
C HIS A 205 0.64 -9.37 20.39
N ILE A 206 -0.42 -10.12 20.09
CA ILE A 206 -1.76 -9.57 19.80
C ILE A 206 -2.42 -9.12 21.12
N PRO A 207 -2.81 -7.84 21.29
CA PRO A 207 -3.39 -7.37 22.56
C PRO A 207 -4.78 -7.93 22.88
N SER A 208 -5.55 -8.34 21.87
CA SER A 208 -6.88 -8.92 22.09
C SER A 208 -6.77 -10.37 22.54
N ARG A 209 -7.14 -10.63 23.80
CA ARG A 209 -7.24 -11.97 24.36
C ARG A 209 -8.24 -12.86 23.60
N GLU A 210 -9.36 -12.29 23.13
CA GLU A 210 -10.36 -13.03 22.35
C GLU A 210 -9.75 -13.59 21.06
N LYS A 211 -8.99 -12.76 20.32
CA LYS A 211 -8.25 -13.18 19.13
C LYS A 211 -7.20 -14.25 19.45
N CYS A 212 -6.48 -14.13 20.57
CA CYS A 212 -5.56 -15.16 21.02
C CYS A 212 -6.28 -16.48 21.35
N ASP A 213 -7.39 -16.42 22.09
CA ASP A 213 -8.09 -17.60 22.60
C ASP A 213 -8.83 -18.34 21.45
N TRP A 214 -9.33 -17.63 20.43
CA TRP A 214 -9.86 -18.21 19.16
C TRP A 214 -8.81 -19.01 18.36
N LEU A 215 -7.56 -18.54 18.36
CA LEU A 215 -6.44 -19.29 17.74
C LEU A 215 -6.11 -20.53 18.57
N ARG A 216 -6.06 -20.40 19.90
CA ARG A 216 -5.83 -21.54 20.82
C ARG A 216 -6.94 -22.59 20.69
N GLU A 217 -8.18 -22.20 20.44
CA GLU A 217 -9.29 -23.13 20.17
C GLU A 217 -9.10 -24.00 18.93
N ARG A 218 -8.28 -23.58 17.96
CA ARG A 218 -7.99 -24.34 16.74
C ARG A 218 -6.65 -25.08 16.77
N ILE A 219 -5.67 -24.59 17.53
CA ILE A 219 -4.32 -25.19 17.60
C ILE A 219 -4.02 -25.95 18.89
N GLU A 220 -4.54 -25.55 20.07
CA GLU A 220 -4.32 -26.24 21.35
C GLU A 220 -5.22 -27.49 21.51
N ILE A 221 -5.53 -28.21 20.42
CA ILE A 221 -6.37 -29.42 20.43
C ILE A 221 -5.59 -30.69 20.03
N PRO A 222 -6.03 -31.91 20.44
CA PRO A 222 -5.27 -33.14 20.23
C PRO A 222 -4.91 -33.44 18.76
N THR A 223 -5.75 -33.04 17.81
CA THR A 223 -5.53 -33.20 16.36
C THR A 223 -6.12 -31.97 15.63
N PRO A 224 -5.31 -30.94 15.31
CA PRO A 224 -5.79 -29.69 14.69
C PRO A 224 -6.40 -29.87 13.29
N TYR A 225 -5.90 -30.83 12.50
CA TYR A 225 -6.43 -31.20 11.20
C TYR A 225 -6.35 -32.71 10.97
N LYS A 226 -7.32 -33.24 10.21
CA LYS A 226 -7.34 -34.64 9.74
C LYS A 226 -8.21 -34.76 8.49
N TYR A 227 -7.58 -34.76 7.33
CA TYR A 227 -8.25 -34.90 6.04
C TYR A 227 -8.69 -36.35 5.75
N SER A 228 -9.87 -36.49 5.17
CA SER A 228 -10.40 -37.73 4.59
C SER A 228 -9.65 -38.17 3.33
N VAL A 229 -9.90 -39.39 2.85
CA VAL A 229 -9.28 -39.89 1.60
C VAL A 229 -9.69 -39.04 0.39
N ASP A 230 -10.92 -38.54 0.33
CA ASP A 230 -11.39 -37.73 -0.80
C ASP A 230 -10.79 -36.31 -0.79
N GLU A 231 -10.65 -35.70 0.39
CA GLU A 231 -9.89 -34.45 0.55
C GLU A 231 -8.42 -34.66 0.18
N LYS A 232 -7.80 -35.76 0.63
CA LYS A 232 -6.42 -36.12 0.27
C LYS A 232 -6.24 -36.33 -1.23
N ARG A 233 -7.24 -36.92 -1.93
CA ARG A 233 -7.26 -37.03 -3.40
C ARG A 233 -7.28 -35.65 -4.04
N GLN A 234 -8.07 -34.72 -3.51
CA GLN A 234 -8.15 -33.35 -3.99
C GLN A 234 -6.84 -32.56 -3.77
N ILE A 235 -6.20 -32.73 -2.60
CA ILE A 235 -4.90 -32.13 -2.29
C ILE A 235 -3.83 -32.69 -3.24
N LEU A 236 -3.84 -34.01 -3.47
CA LEU A 236 -2.90 -34.69 -4.39
C LEU A 236 -3.09 -34.21 -5.84
N ASP A 237 -4.31 -34.16 -6.37
CA ASP A 237 -4.59 -33.63 -7.70
C ASP A 237 -4.03 -32.21 -7.88
N ARG A 238 -4.36 -31.31 -6.95
CA ARG A 238 -3.88 -29.91 -6.97
C ARG A 238 -2.35 -29.81 -6.94
N LEU A 239 -1.67 -30.71 -6.24
CA LEU A 239 -0.21 -30.77 -6.17
C LEU A 239 0.44 -31.40 -7.41
N ILE A 240 -0.16 -32.46 -7.98
CA ILE A 240 0.26 -33.05 -9.26
C ILE A 240 0.18 -32.01 -10.36
N TRP A 241 -0.94 -31.27 -10.47
CA TRP A 241 -1.07 -30.16 -11.42
C TRP A 241 -0.01 -29.07 -11.23
N SER A 242 0.34 -28.73 -10.00
CA SER A 242 1.38 -27.73 -9.72
C SER A 242 2.78 -28.19 -10.14
N CYS A 243 3.20 -29.39 -9.73
CA CYS A 243 4.54 -29.91 -10.01
C CYS A 243 4.71 -30.33 -11.47
N SER A 244 3.69 -30.93 -12.08
CA SER A 244 3.71 -31.31 -13.50
C SER A 244 3.82 -30.08 -14.40
N PHE A 245 3.17 -28.96 -14.06
CA PHE A 245 3.26 -27.72 -14.84
C PHE A 245 4.69 -27.16 -14.88
N GLU A 246 5.40 -27.08 -13.75
CA GLU A 246 6.80 -26.61 -13.73
C GLU A 246 7.74 -27.58 -14.46
N ASN A 247 7.60 -28.89 -14.21
CA ASN A 247 8.42 -29.90 -14.89
C ASN A 247 8.16 -29.90 -16.41
N PHE A 248 6.92 -29.62 -16.85
CA PHE A 248 6.56 -29.49 -18.26
C PHE A 248 7.16 -28.23 -18.89
N LEU A 249 7.02 -27.05 -18.24
CA LEU A 249 7.68 -25.82 -18.70
C LEU A 249 9.20 -26.00 -18.79
N SER A 250 9.82 -26.64 -17.79
CA SER A 250 11.26 -26.92 -17.79
C SER A 250 11.70 -27.91 -18.86
N SER A 251 10.78 -28.73 -19.40
CA SER A 251 11.05 -29.68 -20.47
C SER A 251 10.83 -29.09 -21.86
N LYS A 252 9.83 -28.21 -22.04
CA LYS A 252 9.50 -27.58 -23.34
C LYS A 252 10.29 -26.30 -23.59
N PHE A 253 10.59 -25.54 -22.54
CA PHE A 253 11.23 -24.22 -22.62
C PHE A 253 12.46 -24.12 -21.69
N PRO A 254 13.48 -25.00 -21.84
CA PRO A 254 14.60 -25.10 -20.89
C PRO A 254 15.51 -23.86 -20.82
N ASN A 255 15.43 -22.96 -21.83
CA ASN A 255 16.23 -21.73 -21.89
C ASN A 255 15.45 -20.48 -21.45
N ASP A 256 14.14 -20.59 -21.20
CA ASP A 256 13.28 -19.47 -20.81
C ASP A 256 13.30 -19.21 -19.31
N LYS A 257 13.29 -17.93 -18.95
CA LYS A 257 13.07 -17.50 -17.56
C LYS A 257 11.58 -17.57 -17.24
N ARG A 258 11.20 -18.46 -16.31
CA ARG A 258 9.81 -18.66 -15.87
C ARG A 258 9.56 -18.23 -14.42
N PHE A 259 10.60 -18.14 -13.60
CA PHE A 259 10.53 -17.88 -12.16
C PHE A 259 9.65 -18.89 -11.40
N GLY A 260 9.87 -20.17 -11.67
CA GLY A 260 9.04 -21.29 -11.18
C GLY A 260 8.97 -21.42 -9.67
N VAL A 261 7.97 -22.17 -9.19
CA VAL A 261 7.66 -22.34 -7.76
C VAL A 261 8.33 -23.58 -7.13
N GLU A 262 9.29 -24.23 -7.80
CA GLU A 262 9.85 -25.49 -7.32
C GLU A 262 10.69 -25.34 -6.03
N GLY A 263 10.29 -26.10 -5.00
CA GLY A 263 10.69 -25.93 -3.60
C GLY A 263 9.64 -25.21 -2.74
N ALA A 264 8.48 -24.86 -3.31
CA ALA A 264 7.33 -24.24 -2.63
C ALA A 264 5.97 -24.61 -3.29
N GLU A 265 5.89 -25.72 -4.03
CA GLU A 265 4.71 -26.10 -4.86
C GLU A 265 3.41 -26.24 -4.05
N SER A 266 3.49 -26.50 -2.75
CA SER A 266 2.37 -26.59 -1.81
C SER A 266 1.60 -25.27 -1.61
N VAL A 267 2.16 -24.12 -1.99
CA VAL A 267 1.44 -22.83 -2.03
C VAL A 267 0.24 -22.89 -2.98
N ILE A 268 0.31 -23.65 -4.07
CA ILE A 268 -0.75 -23.75 -5.08
C ILE A 268 -2.00 -24.52 -4.58
N PRO A 269 -1.91 -25.75 -4.01
CA PRO A 269 -3.05 -26.37 -3.36
C PRO A 269 -3.54 -25.56 -2.14
N GLY A 270 -2.64 -24.93 -1.39
CA GLY A 270 -2.96 -24.06 -0.25
C GLY A 270 -3.83 -22.89 -0.65
N MET A 271 -3.40 -22.08 -1.63
CA MET A 271 -4.15 -20.93 -2.16
C MET A 271 -5.55 -21.32 -2.63
N LYS A 272 -5.68 -22.48 -3.29
CA LYS A 272 -6.99 -22.98 -3.73
C LYS A 272 -7.89 -23.34 -2.54
N ALA A 273 -7.34 -23.90 -1.46
CA ALA A 273 -8.09 -24.21 -0.25
C ALA A 273 -8.50 -22.96 0.55
N LEU A 274 -7.61 -21.96 0.66
CA LEU A 274 -7.93 -20.62 1.21
C LEU A 274 -9.13 -20.02 0.47
N ILE A 275 -9.07 -19.95 -0.86
CA ILE A 275 -10.15 -19.39 -1.68
C ILE A 275 -11.44 -20.19 -1.51
N ASP A 276 -11.38 -21.53 -1.49
CA ASP A 276 -12.57 -22.37 -1.28
C ASP A 276 -13.20 -22.12 0.11
N THR A 277 -12.40 -22.05 1.17
CA THR A 277 -12.88 -21.72 2.54
C THR A 277 -13.44 -20.29 2.63
N ALA A 278 -12.82 -19.30 1.99
CA ALA A 278 -13.33 -17.93 1.95
C ALA A 278 -14.71 -17.83 1.25
N VAL A 279 -14.88 -18.55 0.13
CA VAL A 279 -16.15 -18.63 -0.61
C VAL A 279 -17.21 -19.41 0.16
N GLU A 280 -16.82 -20.42 0.95
CA GLU A 280 -17.77 -21.05 1.87
C GLU A 280 -18.30 -20.09 2.93
N ASN A 281 -17.44 -19.19 3.41
CA ASN A 281 -17.77 -18.15 4.39
C ASN A 281 -18.49 -16.91 3.80
N GLY A 282 -18.66 -16.80 2.48
CA GLY A 282 -19.47 -15.76 1.83
C GLY A 282 -18.72 -14.82 0.89
N VAL A 283 -17.40 -14.99 0.69
CA VAL A 283 -16.63 -14.16 -0.25
C VAL A 283 -17.03 -14.46 -1.70
N GLU A 284 -17.34 -13.42 -2.46
CA GLU A 284 -17.72 -13.41 -3.88
C GLU A 284 -16.57 -12.97 -4.79
N ASP A 285 -15.67 -12.09 -4.32
CA ASP A 285 -14.51 -11.57 -5.06
C ASP A 285 -13.19 -11.71 -4.30
N VAL A 286 -12.14 -12.14 -4.99
CA VAL A 286 -10.77 -12.21 -4.48
C VAL A 286 -9.84 -11.48 -5.44
N VAL A 287 -9.30 -10.34 -4.99
CA VAL A 287 -8.26 -9.60 -5.71
C VAL A 287 -6.88 -10.08 -5.24
N ILE A 288 -6.00 -10.39 -6.18
CA ILE A 288 -4.69 -10.99 -5.93
C ILE A 288 -3.59 -10.06 -6.47
N GLY A 289 -2.58 -9.79 -5.65
CA GLY A 289 -1.28 -9.24 -6.07
C GLY A 289 -0.19 -10.30 -5.90
N MET A 290 0.78 -10.35 -6.81
CA MET A 290 1.96 -11.20 -6.63
C MET A 290 3.16 -10.83 -7.50
N ALA A 291 4.33 -11.02 -6.90
CA ALA A 291 5.61 -11.01 -7.59
C ALA A 291 5.75 -12.16 -8.64
N HIS A 292 6.94 -12.27 -9.24
CA HIS A 292 7.26 -13.25 -10.28
C HIS A 292 7.18 -14.72 -9.83
N ARG A 293 7.48 -15.03 -8.55
CA ARG A 293 7.66 -16.40 -8.04
C ARG A 293 6.38 -17.23 -8.20
N GLY A 294 6.40 -18.21 -9.09
CA GLY A 294 5.29 -19.12 -9.33
C GLY A 294 4.09 -18.50 -10.07
N ARG A 295 4.20 -17.29 -10.63
CA ARG A 295 3.05 -16.56 -11.20
C ARG A 295 2.36 -17.31 -12.35
N LEU A 296 3.13 -18.00 -13.21
CA LEU A 296 2.56 -18.80 -14.29
C LEU A 296 1.79 -20.02 -13.77
N ASN A 297 2.28 -20.62 -12.68
CA ASN A 297 1.60 -21.73 -11.97
C ASN A 297 0.30 -21.25 -11.31
N MET A 298 0.33 -20.09 -10.66
CA MET A 298 -0.85 -19.40 -10.13
C MET A 298 -1.88 -19.09 -11.22
N LEU A 299 -1.45 -18.55 -12.36
CA LEU A 299 -2.30 -18.27 -13.52
C LEU A 299 -2.99 -19.54 -14.06
N SER A 300 -2.24 -20.61 -14.29
CA SER A 300 -2.76 -21.89 -14.78
C SER A 300 -3.67 -22.58 -13.76
N ASN A 301 -3.15 -22.84 -12.56
CA ASN A 301 -3.74 -23.79 -11.63
C ASN A 301 -4.72 -23.17 -10.63
N VAL A 302 -4.65 -21.85 -10.37
CA VAL A 302 -5.57 -21.14 -9.45
C VAL A 302 -6.53 -20.24 -10.23
N VAL A 303 -6.02 -19.33 -11.06
CA VAL A 303 -6.83 -18.37 -11.82
C VAL A 303 -7.48 -19.00 -13.07
N ARG A 304 -7.00 -20.16 -13.53
CA ARG A 304 -7.50 -20.88 -14.72
C ARG A 304 -7.35 -20.11 -16.05
N LYS A 305 -6.26 -19.36 -16.23
CA LYS A 305 -5.82 -18.92 -17.57
C LYS A 305 -5.56 -20.17 -18.44
N PRO A 306 -6.02 -20.24 -19.70
CA PRO A 306 -5.77 -21.38 -20.58
C PRO A 306 -4.26 -21.66 -20.73
N ASN A 307 -3.88 -22.94 -20.67
CA ASN A 307 -2.49 -23.36 -20.82
C ASN A 307 -1.99 -23.06 -22.23
N GLU A 308 -2.87 -23.16 -23.22
CA GLU A 308 -2.66 -22.77 -24.62
C GLU A 308 -2.19 -21.30 -24.74
N SER A 309 -2.85 -20.39 -24.01
CA SER A 309 -2.48 -18.97 -23.96
C SER A 309 -1.11 -18.79 -23.32
N ILE A 310 -0.87 -19.39 -22.14
CA ILE A 310 0.41 -19.29 -21.43
C ILE A 310 1.58 -19.83 -22.27
N PHE A 311 1.41 -20.97 -22.95
CA PHE A 311 2.47 -21.56 -23.77
C PHE A 311 2.76 -20.74 -25.04
N SER A 312 1.77 -20.06 -25.62
CA SER A 312 1.99 -19.15 -26.75
C SER A 312 2.89 -17.95 -26.40
N GLU A 313 2.88 -17.51 -25.13
CA GLU A 313 3.74 -16.46 -24.58
C GLU A 313 5.21 -16.91 -24.42
N PHE A 314 5.54 -18.18 -24.68
CA PHE A 314 6.92 -18.66 -24.81
C PHE A 314 7.41 -18.72 -26.26
N THR A 315 6.52 -19.01 -27.22
CA THR A 315 6.89 -18.96 -28.66
C THR A 315 6.95 -17.55 -29.22
N GLY A 316 6.25 -16.60 -28.60
CA GLY A 316 6.16 -15.20 -29.03
C GLY A 316 5.10 -14.98 -30.11
N SER A 317 4.28 -13.94 -29.94
CA SER A 317 3.28 -13.54 -30.92
C SER A 317 3.95 -12.95 -32.17
N LYS A 318 3.55 -13.43 -33.36
CA LYS A 318 4.01 -12.88 -34.66
C LYS A 318 3.27 -11.61 -35.04
N ASP A 319 2.02 -11.49 -34.61
CA ASP A 319 1.16 -10.33 -34.80
C ASP A 319 1.22 -9.51 -33.49
N PHE A 320 1.64 -8.23 -33.58
CA PHE A 320 1.55 -7.29 -32.47
C PHE A 320 0.17 -6.62 -32.50
N ASP A 321 -0.76 -7.04 -31.62
CA ASP A 321 -1.94 -6.24 -31.29
C ASP A 321 -1.49 -4.94 -30.60
N GLU A 322 -2.31 -3.88 -30.67
CA GLU A 322 -1.86 -2.52 -30.31
C GLU A 322 -1.26 -2.41 -28.90
N GLY A 323 -0.11 -1.75 -28.75
CA GLY A 323 0.51 -1.46 -27.44
C GLY A 323 1.99 -1.83 -27.39
N SER A 324 2.61 -1.70 -26.21
CA SER A 324 3.97 -2.21 -25.97
C SER A 324 3.98 -3.66 -25.49
N GLY A 325 2.87 -4.11 -24.89
CA GLY A 325 2.82 -5.30 -24.06
C GLY A 325 3.70 -5.19 -22.81
N ASP A 326 3.83 -6.31 -22.11
CA ASP A 326 4.76 -6.51 -21.00
C ASP A 326 5.16 -8.00 -20.96
N VAL A 327 6.16 -8.37 -20.16
CA VAL A 327 6.62 -9.76 -20.06
C VAL A 327 5.58 -10.68 -19.42
N LYS A 328 5.58 -11.96 -19.82
CA LYS A 328 4.59 -13.01 -19.45
C LYS A 328 4.24 -13.11 -17.96
N TYR A 329 5.17 -12.75 -17.07
CA TYR A 329 5.02 -12.77 -15.61
C TYR A 329 4.68 -11.40 -14.97
N HIS A 330 4.20 -10.43 -15.75
CA HIS A 330 3.58 -9.18 -15.25
C HIS A 330 2.09 -9.07 -15.57
N LEU A 331 1.60 -9.83 -16.57
CA LEU A 331 0.21 -9.72 -17.05
C LEU A 331 -0.81 -10.11 -15.99
N GLY A 332 -1.89 -9.33 -15.88
CA GLY A 332 -3.05 -9.64 -15.04
C GLY A 332 -4.00 -10.63 -15.73
N MET A 333 -5.00 -11.12 -14.99
CA MET A 333 -6.03 -12.03 -15.52
C MET A 333 -7.29 -12.01 -14.65
N ASN A 334 -8.46 -12.19 -15.26
CA ASN A 334 -9.75 -12.21 -14.57
C ASN A 334 -10.56 -13.45 -14.97
N TYR A 335 -11.12 -14.15 -13.99
CA TYR A 335 -11.85 -15.39 -14.22
C TYR A 335 -12.92 -15.65 -13.16
N VAL A 336 -14.08 -16.17 -13.57
CA VAL A 336 -15.15 -16.61 -12.66
C VAL A 336 -14.99 -18.11 -12.39
N ARG A 337 -14.32 -18.46 -11.28
CA ARG A 337 -14.03 -19.84 -10.90
C ARG A 337 -15.24 -20.47 -10.21
N PRO A 338 -15.71 -21.67 -10.65
CA PRO A 338 -16.55 -22.52 -9.81
C PRO A 338 -15.70 -23.20 -8.73
N THR A 339 -16.22 -23.21 -7.50
CA THR A 339 -15.69 -23.99 -6.37
C THR A 339 -16.31 -25.38 -6.33
N THR A 340 -15.81 -26.28 -5.47
CA THR A 340 -16.33 -27.66 -5.38
C THR A 340 -17.70 -27.79 -4.71
N SER A 341 -18.24 -26.74 -4.09
CA SER A 341 -19.64 -26.67 -3.64
C SER A 341 -20.62 -26.21 -4.73
N GLY A 342 -20.10 -25.76 -5.89
CA GLY A 342 -20.90 -25.14 -6.95
C GLY A 342 -21.08 -23.62 -6.80
N LYS A 343 -20.64 -23.01 -5.68
CA LYS A 343 -20.51 -21.54 -5.57
C LYS A 343 -19.51 -21.01 -6.61
N LYS A 344 -19.65 -19.75 -7.01
CA LYS A 344 -18.74 -19.07 -7.94
C LYS A 344 -18.00 -17.95 -7.23
N VAL A 345 -16.75 -17.70 -7.64
CA VAL A 345 -15.92 -16.60 -7.15
C VAL A 345 -15.24 -15.88 -8.30
N HIS A 346 -15.21 -14.56 -8.22
CA HIS A 346 -14.50 -13.69 -9.15
C HIS A 346 -13.04 -13.59 -8.71
N LEU A 347 -12.14 -14.20 -9.47
CA LEU A 347 -10.70 -14.12 -9.23
C LEU A 347 -10.10 -13.03 -10.11
N SER A 348 -9.33 -12.13 -9.51
CA SER A 348 -8.75 -10.98 -10.19
C SER A 348 -7.27 -10.82 -9.86
N LEU A 349 -6.39 -11.26 -10.76
CA LEU A 349 -4.95 -11.04 -10.64
C LEU A 349 -4.58 -9.67 -11.24
N VAL A 350 -4.03 -8.79 -10.40
CA VAL A 350 -3.56 -7.45 -10.81
C VAL A 350 -2.28 -7.56 -11.63
N ALA A 351 -2.15 -6.74 -12.69
CA ALA A 351 -0.90 -6.61 -13.45
C ALA A 351 0.07 -5.69 -12.70
N ASN A 352 1.36 -6.03 -12.68
CA ASN A 352 2.37 -5.41 -11.83
C ASN A 352 3.72 -5.28 -12.55
N PRO A 353 4.53 -4.24 -12.25
CA PRO A 353 5.89 -4.13 -12.77
C PRO A 353 6.87 -5.02 -11.98
N SER A 354 8.12 -5.14 -12.45
CA SER A 354 9.19 -5.80 -11.67
C SER A 354 9.61 -5.05 -10.39
N HIS A 355 8.98 -3.92 -10.07
CA HIS A 355 9.20 -3.20 -8.82
C HIS A 355 8.36 -3.90 -7.75
N LEU A 356 8.99 -4.80 -6.99
CA LEU A 356 8.32 -5.73 -6.09
C LEU A 356 7.50 -4.99 -5.02
N GLU A 357 6.36 -5.59 -4.66
CA GLU A 357 5.39 -5.09 -3.68
C GLU A 357 4.70 -3.75 -4.09
N ALA A 358 5.00 -3.19 -5.27
CA ALA A 358 4.37 -1.95 -5.76
C ALA A 358 2.89 -2.12 -6.15
N GLU A 359 2.45 -3.36 -6.38
CA GLU A 359 1.04 -3.71 -6.62
C GLU A 359 0.20 -3.86 -5.34
N ASP A 360 0.82 -3.96 -4.16
CA ASP A 360 0.12 -4.19 -2.89
C ASP A 360 -1.02 -3.17 -2.64
N PRO A 361 -0.78 -1.84 -2.71
CA PRO A 361 -1.87 -0.89 -2.51
C PRO A 361 -2.85 -0.87 -3.68
N VAL A 362 -2.42 -1.21 -4.90
CA VAL A 362 -3.29 -1.29 -6.08
C VAL A 362 -4.35 -2.39 -5.90
N VAL A 363 -3.97 -3.52 -5.29
CA VAL A 363 -4.89 -4.58 -4.88
C VAL A 363 -5.87 -4.09 -3.82
N LEU A 364 -5.39 -3.48 -2.73
CA LEU A 364 -6.27 -3.02 -1.65
C LEU A 364 -7.26 -1.94 -2.13
N GLY A 365 -6.80 -1.00 -2.95
CA GLY A 365 -7.64 0.03 -3.55
C GLY A 365 -8.73 -0.57 -4.44
N ARG A 366 -8.39 -1.58 -5.24
CA ARG A 366 -9.34 -2.28 -6.11
C ARG A 366 -10.35 -3.10 -5.31
N THR A 367 -9.90 -3.81 -4.27
CA THR A 367 -10.77 -4.51 -3.30
C THR A 367 -11.74 -3.54 -2.65
N ARG A 368 -11.28 -2.38 -2.17
CA ARG A 368 -12.12 -1.36 -1.52
C ARG A 368 -13.17 -0.78 -2.48
N ALA A 369 -12.84 -0.60 -3.77
CA ALA A 369 -13.81 -0.19 -4.77
C ALA A 369 -14.89 -1.26 -5.00
N ILE A 370 -14.53 -2.55 -5.08
CA ILE A 370 -15.50 -3.65 -5.19
C ILE A 370 -16.41 -3.68 -3.95
N GLN A 371 -15.84 -3.53 -2.74
CA GLN A 371 -16.60 -3.44 -1.50
C GLN A 371 -17.58 -2.25 -1.51
N HIS A 372 -17.18 -1.08 -2.02
CA HIS A 372 -18.07 0.07 -2.16
C HIS A 372 -19.26 -0.24 -3.07
N TYR A 373 -19.02 -0.73 -4.29
CA TYR A 373 -20.09 -1.03 -5.25
C TYR A 373 -20.98 -2.22 -4.85
N LYS A 374 -20.50 -3.13 -4.00
CA LYS A 374 -21.30 -4.22 -3.43
C LYS A 374 -22.00 -3.89 -2.10
N GLY A 375 -21.88 -2.66 -1.60
CA GLY A 375 -22.46 -2.26 -0.31
C GLY A 375 -21.88 -3.03 0.87
N ASP A 376 -20.59 -3.35 0.81
CA ASP A 376 -19.85 -4.24 1.72
C ASP A 376 -18.79 -3.48 2.55
N VAL A 377 -18.70 -2.15 2.43
CA VAL A 377 -17.79 -1.34 3.25
C VAL A 377 -18.28 -1.31 4.70
N GLY A 378 -17.46 -1.82 5.62
CA GLY A 378 -17.78 -1.96 7.05
C GLY A 378 -18.16 -3.40 7.43
N GLU A 379 -18.78 -4.14 6.52
CA GLU A 379 -19.14 -5.55 6.68
C GLU A 379 -18.01 -6.48 6.16
N PHE A 380 -17.36 -6.10 5.06
CA PHE A 380 -16.20 -6.73 4.44
C PHE A 380 -16.34 -8.23 4.11
N ASN A 381 -17.58 -8.71 3.96
CA ASN A 381 -17.92 -10.13 3.83
C ASN A 381 -17.82 -10.64 2.39
N LYS A 382 -18.01 -9.78 1.37
CA LYS A 382 -18.13 -10.19 -0.04
C LYS A 382 -16.85 -10.09 -0.83
N ALA A 383 -15.93 -9.19 -0.50
CA ALA A 383 -14.70 -9.00 -1.27
C ALA A 383 -13.46 -8.89 -0.37
N MET A 384 -12.36 -9.50 -0.79
CA MET A 384 -11.09 -9.53 -0.04
C MET A 384 -9.85 -9.36 -0.92
N GLY A 385 -8.73 -8.97 -0.30
CA GLY A 385 -7.40 -8.96 -0.91
C GLY A 385 -6.55 -10.15 -0.45
N ILE A 386 -5.73 -10.68 -1.36
CA ILE A 386 -4.63 -11.61 -1.08
C ILE A 386 -3.36 -11.06 -1.74
N LEU A 387 -2.24 -11.05 -1.01
CA LEU A 387 -0.95 -10.61 -1.51
C LEU A 387 0.09 -11.72 -1.38
N VAL A 388 0.93 -11.92 -2.40
CA VAL A 388 1.92 -13.01 -2.45
C VAL A 388 3.32 -12.47 -2.73
N HIS A 389 4.15 -12.50 -1.68
CA HIS A 389 5.40 -11.75 -1.57
C HIS A 389 6.64 -12.65 -1.63
N GLY A 390 7.81 -12.04 -1.84
CA GLY A 390 9.12 -12.67 -1.63
C GLY A 390 9.73 -12.29 -0.28
N ASP A 391 10.38 -13.23 0.43
CA ASP A 391 10.89 -12.99 1.81
C ASP A 391 11.85 -11.80 1.95
N ALA A 392 12.70 -11.56 0.95
CA ALA A 392 13.63 -10.44 0.95
C ALA A 392 12.99 -9.10 0.53
N ALA A 393 11.83 -9.14 -0.16
CA ALA A 393 11.14 -7.94 -0.64
C ALA A 393 10.09 -7.47 0.38
N PHE A 394 9.29 -8.39 0.94
CA PHE A 394 8.37 -8.14 2.06
C PHE A 394 9.07 -7.49 3.27
N ALA A 395 10.29 -7.92 3.57
CA ALA A 395 11.08 -7.39 4.69
C ALA A 395 11.90 -6.12 4.35
N GLY A 396 11.91 -5.68 3.09
CA GLY A 396 12.81 -4.64 2.58
C GLY A 396 12.17 -3.46 1.84
N GLN A 397 10.94 -3.60 1.34
CA GLN A 397 10.23 -2.53 0.62
C GLN A 397 9.32 -1.73 1.55
N GLY A 398 9.53 -0.41 1.63
CA GLY A 398 8.76 0.48 2.52
C GLY A 398 7.25 0.50 2.23
N ILE A 399 6.84 0.26 0.98
CA ILE A 399 5.43 0.24 0.57
C ILE A 399 4.61 -0.86 1.26
N VAL A 400 5.26 -1.96 1.69
CA VAL A 400 4.62 -3.03 2.47
C VAL A 400 4.14 -2.48 3.81
N TYR A 401 4.98 -1.71 4.50
CA TYR A 401 4.61 -1.05 5.75
C TYR A 401 3.50 0.00 5.54
N GLU A 402 3.61 0.83 4.51
CA GLU A 402 2.57 1.81 4.18
C GLU A 402 1.21 1.14 3.92
N THR A 403 1.20 0.06 3.15
CA THR A 403 -0.03 -0.64 2.72
C THR A 403 -0.64 -1.44 3.87
N MET A 404 0.15 -2.15 4.67
CA MET A 404 -0.33 -2.83 5.88
C MET A 404 -0.86 -1.81 6.91
N GLY A 405 -0.30 -0.60 6.96
CA GLY A 405 -0.80 0.52 7.76
C GLY A 405 -2.27 0.89 7.48
N PHE A 406 -2.83 0.51 6.32
CA PHE A 406 -4.23 0.74 5.98
C PHE A 406 -5.23 -0.15 6.71
N ALA A 407 -4.79 -1.25 7.34
CA ALA A 407 -5.65 -2.29 7.92
C ALA A 407 -6.77 -1.77 8.84
N ALA A 408 -6.53 -0.67 9.57
CA ALA A 408 -7.50 -0.05 10.48
C ALA A 408 -7.99 1.36 10.06
N LEU A 409 -7.56 1.90 8.90
CA LEU A 409 -7.94 3.25 8.48
C LEU A 409 -9.34 3.25 7.81
N PRO A 410 -10.33 4.02 8.30
CA PRO A 410 -11.72 3.90 7.83
C PRO A 410 -11.95 4.05 6.32
N ALA A 411 -11.14 4.87 5.65
CA ALA A 411 -11.25 5.17 4.21
C ALA A 411 -10.46 4.21 3.29
N TYR A 412 -9.62 3.34 3.86
CA TYR A 412 -8.69 2.45 3.13
C TYR A 412 -8.83 0.97 3.50
N SER A 413 -9.19 0.65 4.75
CA SER A 413 -9.29 -0.74 5.23
C SER A 413 -10.21 -1.59 4.36
N THR A 414 -9.73 -2.78 4.03
CA THR A 414 -10.41 -3.82 3.25
C THR A 414 -11.00 -4.93 4.13
N GLY A 415 -11.00 -4.74 5.46
CA GLY A 415 -11.44 -5.76 6.42
C GLY A 415 -10.57 -7.01 6.40
N GLY A 416 -9.24 -6.83 6.43
CA GLY A 416 -8.27 -7.92 6.49
C GLY A 416 -7.79 -8.41 5.12
N THR A 417 -6.49 -8.32 4.91
CA THR A 417 -5.73 -8.88 3.78
C THR A 417 -5.00 -10.15 4.23
N ILE A 418 -4.99 -11.19 3.39
CA ILE A 418 -4.16 -12.38 3.66
C ILE A 418 -2.84 -12.24 2.89
N HIS A 419 -1.73 -12.24 3.63
CA HIS A 419 -0.39 -12.13 3.07
C HIS A 419 0.26 -13.52 3.03
N ILE A 420 0.87 -13.88 1.91
CA ILE A 420 1.53 -15.18 1.70
C ILE A 420 2.98 -14.89 1.29
N ILE A 421 3.94 -15.15 2.18
CA ILE A 421 5.36 -15.01 1.87
C ILE A 421 5.86 -16.35 1.34
N ILE A 422 6.31 -16.38 0.08
CA ILE A 422 7.00 -17.55 -0.48
C ILE A 422 8.46 -17.48 -0.03
N ASN A 423 8.68 -17.86 1.23
CA ASN A 423 9.97 -17.77 1.92
C ASN A 423 10.89 -18.90 1.47
N ASN A 424 11.46 -18.70 0.29
CA ASN A 424 12.44 -19.58 -0.35
C ASN A 424 13.87 -19.38 0.22
N GLN A 425 14.01 -18.51 1.22
CA GLN A 425 15.22 -18.25 2.01
C GLN A 425 16.38 -17.61 1.22
N ILE A 426 16.13 -16.91 0.10
CA ILE A 426 17.18 -16.26 -0.70
C ILE A 426 16.69 -15.11 -1.60
N GLY A 427 17.09 -13.88 -1.29
CA GLY A 427 16.82 -12.69 -2.10
C GLY A 427 17.83 -12.52 -3.24
N PHE A 428 17.52 -13.04 -4.43
CA PHE A 428 18.47 -13.16 -5.57
C PHE A 428 19.67 -14.05 -5.21
N THR A 429 20.74 -13.46 -4.66
CA THR A 429 21.96 -14.08 -4.10
C THR A 429 22.23 -13.64 -2.65
N THR A 430 21.28 -12.96 -2.01
CA THR A 430 21.40 -12.42 -0.64
C THR A 430 20.80 -13.40 0.38
N ASP A 431 21.63 -13.88 1.32
CA ASP A 431 21.16 -14.66 2.48
C ASP A 431 20.16 -13.86 3.34
N PRO A 432 19.19 -14.51 4.01
CA PRO A 432 18.26 -13.87 4.94
C PRO A 432 18.94 -13.02 6.03
N ARG A 433 20.15 -13.42 6.47
CA ARG A 433 20.98 -12.70 7.47
C ARG A 433 21.47 -11.32 7.01
N PHE A 434 21.39 -11.03 5.72
CA PHE A 434 21.78 -9.75 5.10
C PHE A 434 20.57 -9.01 4.50
N ALA A 435 19.43 -9.69 4.32
CA ALA A 435 18.20 -9.11 3.78
C ALA A 435 17.34 -8.39 4.84
N ARG A 436 17.47 -8.72 6.13
CA ARG A 436 16.66 -8.16 7.22
C ARG A 436 17.39 -8.14 8.57
N SER A 437 16.85 -7.37 9.52
CA SER A 437 17.39 -7.22 10.88
C SER A 437 16.70 -8.08 11.95
N THR A 438 15.79 -8.97 11.55
CA THR A 438 14.94 -9.79 12.44
C THR A 438 14.90 -11.26 12.01
N PRO A 439 14.48 -12.21 12.86
CA PRO A 439 14.51 -13.64 12.53
C PRO A 439 13.66 -14.00 11.29
N TYR A 440 12.45 -13.44 11.16
CA TYR A 440 11.48 -13.78 10.13
C TYR A 440 11.25 -12.62 9.16
N PRO A 441 10.87 -12.88 7.89
CA PRO A 441 10.46 -11.79 6.99
C PRO A 441 9.14 -11.15 7.47
N SER A 442 8.28 -11.95 8.10
CA SER A 442 6.96 -11.56 8.61
C SER A 442 6.97 -10.65 9.84
N ASP A 443 8.12 -10.39 10.47
CA ASP A 443 8.21 -9.59 11.71
C ASP A 443 7.58 -8.18 11.58
N ILE A 444 7.59 -7.58 10.38
CA ILE A 444 7.01 -6.26 10.13
C ILE A 444 5.49 -6.20 10.40
N ALA A 445 4.78 -7.33 10.27
CA ALA A 445 3.35 -7.46 10.52
C ALA A 445 2.94 -7.27 12.00
N LYS A 446 3.92 -7.35 12.92
CA LYS A 446 3.71 -7.09 14.35
C LYS A 446 3.36 -5.63 14.61
N SER A 447 3.69 -4.72 13.69
CA SER A 447 3.28 -3.30 13.74
C SER A 447 1.75 -3.11 13.76
N ILE A 448 1.00 -3.99 13.09
CA ILE A 448 -0.47 -3.96 13.04
C ILE A 448 -1.14 -5.05 13.90
N ASN A 449 -0.34 -5.83 14.65
CA ASN A 449 -0.80 -6.95 15.48
C ASN A 449 -1.50 -8.09 14.70
N ALA A 450 -1.06 -8.36 13.47
CA ALA A 450 -1.51 -9.54 12.71
C ALA A 450 -0.83 -10.82 13.25
N PRO A 451 -1.53 -11.98 13.31
CA PRO A 451 -0.92 -13.27 13.60
C PRO A 451 -0.06 -13.74 12.43
N ILE A 452 0.94 -14.56 12.76
CA ILE A 452 1.87 -15.11 11.78
C ILE A 452 1.86 -16.64 11.92
N LEU A 453 1.64 -17.30 10.79
CA LEU A 453 1.58 -18.75 10.62
C LEU A 453 2.79 -19.18 9.78
N HIS A 454 3.85 -19.66 10.43
CA HIS A 454 5.02 -20.20 9.74
C HIS A 454 4.78 -21.67 9.43
N VAL A 455 4.98 -22.12 8.18
CA VAL A 455 4.70 -23.51 7.79
C VAL A 455 5.72 -24.04 6.79
N ASN A 456 6.11 -25.30 6.97
CA ASN A 456 7.05 -26.01 6.11
C ASN A 456 6.39 -26.41 4.78
N ALA A 457 6.98 -25.99 3.65
CA ALA A 457 6.48 -26.28 2.31
C ALA A 457 6.40 -27.79 1.99
N ASP A 458 7.20 -28.64 2.64
CA ASP A 458 7.18 -30.10 2.45
C ASP A 458 5.96 -30.79 3.12
N ASP A 459 5.34 -30.19 4.15
CA ASP A 459 4.13 -30.75 4.79
C ASP A 459 2.86 -30.14 4.20
N VAL A 460 2.49 -30.65 3.02
CA VAL A 460 1.36 -30.19 2.22
C VAL A 460 0.05 -30.08 3.03
N GLU A 461 -0.25 -31.04 3.91
CA GLU A 461 -1.48 -30.98 4.74
C GLU A 461 -1.41 -29.86 5.79
N SER A 462 -0.23 -29.59 6.36
CA SER A 462 -0.05 -28.45 7.26
C SER A 462 -0.20 -27.12 6.53
N VAL A 463 0.28 -27.03 5.27
CA VAL A 463 0.07 -25.85 4.42
C VAL A 463 -1.43 -25.63 4.16
N ILE A 464 -2.19 -26.68 3.79
CA ILE A 464 -3.66 -26.56 3.63
C ILE A 464 -4.31 -26.06 4.92
N PHE A 465 -4.01 -26.66 6.08
CA PHE A 465 -4.59 -26.27 7.37
C PHE A 465 -4.35 -24.80 7.70
N ASN A 466 -3.11 -24.32 7.59
CA ASN A 466 -2.78 -22.93 7.90
C ASN A 466 -3.45 -21.95 6.92
N PHE A 467 -3.58 -22.31 5.64
CA PHE A 467 -4.29 -21.50 4.63
C PHE A 467 -5.81 -21.43 4.88
N GLN A 468 -6.42 -22.51 5.37
CA GLN A 468 -7.83 -22.51 5.80
C GLN A 468 -8.02 -21.68 7.08
N LEU A 469 -7.12 -21.83 8.06
CA LEU A 469 -7.09 -21.05 9.30
C LEU A 469 -6.96 -19.54 9.06
N ALA A 470 -6.15 -19.13 8.07
CA ALA A 470 -6.03 -17.73 7.66
C ALA A 470 -7.33 -17.17 7.06
N ALA A 471 -8.03 -17.96 6.23
CA ALA A 471 -9.34 -17.57 5.69
C ALA A 471 -10.39 -17.41 6.79
N GLU A 472 -10.48 -18.35 7.73
CA GLU A 472 -11.36 -18.25 8.90
C GLU A 472 -11.03 -17.06 9.80
N TRP A 473 -9.74 -16.76 10.01
CA TRP A 473 -9.31 -15.60 10.80
C TRP A 473 -9.73 -14.30 10.15
N ARG A 474 -9.43 -14.13 8.84
CA ARG A 474 -9.77 -12.94 8.08
C ARG A 474 -11.27 -12.70 8.11
N GLN A 475 -12.08 -13.77 7.98
CA GLN A 475 -13.53 -13.68 8.08
C GLN A 475 -14.01 -13.31 9.49
N THR A 476 -13.49 -13.96 10.53
CA THR A 476 -14.00 -13.73 11.91
C THR A 476 -13.67 -12.34 12.42
N PHE A 477 -12.50 -11.80 12.06
CA PHE A 477 -11.93 -10.62 12.71
C PHE A 477 -11.68 -9.44 11.80
N HIS A 478 -11.99 -9.54 10.50
CA HIS A 478 -11.76 -8.52 9.47
C HIS A 478 -10.37 -7.87 9.56
N SER A 479 -9.36 -8.73 9.73
CA SER A 479 -8.02 -8.41 10.21
C SER A 479 -6.98 -9.16 9.41
N ASP A 480 -5.85 -8.51 9.13
CA ASP A 480 -4.75 -9.13 8.38
C ASP A 480 -4.19 -10.37 9.09
N VAL A 481 -3.59 -11.27 8.30
CA VAL A 481 -2.91 -12.50 8.75
C VAL A 481 -1.80 -12.88 7.76
N ILE A 482 -0.67 -13.37 8.29
CA ILE A 482 0.51 -13.71 7.50
C ILE A 482 0.73 -15.23 7.46
N LEU A 483 0.95 -15.77 6.27
CA LEU A 483 1.40 -17.12 5.99
C LEU A 483 2.87 -17.07 5.54
N ASP A 484 3.79 -17.42 6.43
CA ASP A 484 5.22 -17.52 6.13
C ASP A 484 5.53 -18.96 5.67
N VAL A 485 5.42 -19.20 4.35
CA VAL A 485 5.59 -20.54 3.77
C VAL A 485 7.06 -20.77 3.50
N VAL A 486 7.72 -21.45 4.43
CA VAL A 486 9.17 -21.69 4.41
C VAL A 486 9.45 -22.87 3.49
N GLY A 487 10.07 -22.56 2.35
CA GLY A 487 10.43 -23.48 1.29
C GLY A 487 11.90 -23.34 0.90
N TYR A 488 12.18 -23.64 -0.37
CA TYR A 488 13.47 -23.40 -1.00
C TYR A 488 13.28 -23.02 -2.47
N ARG A 489 14.37 -22.71 -3.18
CA ARG A 489 14.37 -22.39 -4.62
C ARG A 489 15.24 -23.41 -5.37
N LYS A 490 14.62 -24.35 -6.10
CA LYS A 490 15.31 -25.46 -6.79
C LYS A 490 16.43 -25.01 -7.74
N TYR A 491 16.25 -23.87 -8.42
CA TYR A 491 17.19 -23.31 -9.40
C TYR A 491 17.79 -21.97 -8.91
N GLY A 492 18.56 -21.28 -9.77
CA GLY A 492 19.02 -19.90 -9.56
C GLY A 492 17.87 -18.90 -9.39
N HIS A 493 18.17 -17.60 -9.31
CA HIS A 493 17.10 -16.60 -9.17
C HIS A 493 16.08 -16.69 -10.32
N ASN A 494 16.62 -16.91 -11.52
CA ASN A 494 15.95 -17.44 -12.70
C ASN A 494 16.66 -18.75 -13.13
N GLU A 495 16.08 -19.49 -14.06
CA GLU A 495 16.46 -20.88 -14.31
C GLU A 495 17.79 -21.07 -15.07
N THR A 496 18.36 -20.00 -15.64
CA THR A 496 19.69 -20.01 -16.28
C THR A 496 20.81 -19.42 -15.40
N ASP A 497 20.49 -19.03 -14.17
CA ASP A 497 21.44 -18.48 -13.18
C ASP A 497 22.12 -19.61 -12.36
N GLN A 498 23.36 -19.38 -11.90
CA GLN A 498 24.19 -20.37 -11.20
C GLN A 498 24.40 -19.98 -9.73
N PRO A 499 23.50 -20.39 -8.81
CA PRO A 499 23.50 -19.93 -7.43
C PRO A 499 24.61 -20.56 -6.59
N SER A 500 25.26 -21.63 -7.04
CA SER A 500 26.37 -22.27 -6.30
C SER A 500 27.60 -21.37 -6.17
N PHE A 501 27.69 -20.28 -6.94
CA PHE A 501 28.73 -19.27 -6.80
C PHE A 501 28.62 -18.45 -5.50
N THR A 502 27.43 -18.39 -4.88
CA THR A 502 27.18 -17.60 -3.65
C THR A 502 26.56 -18.42 -2.52
N GLN A 503 25.73 -19.43 -2.81
CA GLN A 503 25.08 -20.29 -1.81
C GLN A 503 25.41 -21.81 -1.96
N PRO A 504 26.69 -22.21 -2.07
CA PRO A 504 27.06 -23.60 -2.37
C PRO A 504 26.51 -24.64 -1.37
N LEU A 505 26.53 -24.36 -0.06
CA LEU A 505 26.06 -25.29 0.97
C LEU A 505 24.53 -25.45 1.00
N MET A 506 23.79 -24.40 0.65
CA MET A 506 22.34 -24.44 0.51
C MET A 506 21.95 -25.27 -0.71
N TYR A 507 22.63 -25.05 -1.84
CA TYR A 507 22.33 -25.76 -3.08
C TYR A 507 22.81 -27.22 -3.10
N GLN A 508 23.83 -27.58 -2.30
CA GLN A 508 24.13 -28.98 -1.98
C GLN A 508 22.93 -29.68 -1.28
N LYS A 509 22.37 -29.07 -0.24
CA LYS A 509 21.16 -29.58 0.44
C LYS A 509 19.92 -29.64 -0.47
N ILE A 510 19.75 -28.67 -1.36
CA ILE A 510 18.67 -28.66 -2.37
C ILE A 510 18.86 -29.80 -3.39
N ALA A 511 20.09 -30.14 -3.78
CA ALA A 511 20.36 -31.26 -4.68
C ALA A 511 20.05 -32.64 -4.05
N GLU A 512 20.04 -32.74 -2.71
CA GLU A 512 19.65 -33.94 -1.96
C GLU A 512 18.12 -34.07 -1.74
N LYS A 513 17.32 -33.06 -2.11
CA LYS A 513 15.87 -33.05 -1.87
C LYS A 513 15.06 -33.91 -2.85
N LYS A 514 14.14 -34.72 -2.30
CA LYS A 514 12.95 -35.19 -3.03
C LYS A 514 12.05 -34.00 -3.38
N GLN A 515 11.26 -34.11 -4.45
CA GLN A 515 10.23 -33.11 -4.77
C GLN A 515 9.08 -33.18 -3.76
N VAL A 516 8.41 -32.04 -3.49
CA VAL A 516 7.29 -31.92 -2.54
C VAL A 516 6.19 -32.95 -2.84
N LEU A 517 5.90 -33.17 -4.13
CA LEU A 517 4.95 -34.20 -4.58
C LEU A 517 5.35 -35.62 -4.17
N ASP A 518 6.62 -35.99 -4.33
CA ASP A 518 7.07 -37.35 -4.01
C ASP A 518 7.15 -37.60 -2.49
N ILE A 519 7.41 -36.54 -1.70
CA ILE A 519 7.29 -36.58 -0.22
C ILE A 519 5.83 -36.85 0.19
N TYR A 520 4.86 -36.20 -0.45
CA TYR A 520 3.45 -36.41 -0.16
C TYR A 520 2.94 -37.77 -0.66
N VAL A 521 3.42 -38.24 -1.82
CA VAL A 521 3.12 -39.59 -2.33
C VAL A 521 3.67 -40.69 -1.41
N ASP A 522 4.92 -40.57 -0.93
CA ASP A 522 5.49 -41.48 0.07
C ASP A 522 4.60 -41.56 1.33
N LYS A 523 4.09 -40.41 1.81
CA LYS A 523 3.19 -40.33 2.96
C LYS A 523 1.88 -41.07 2.69
N LEU A 524 1.21 -40.77 1.58
CA LEU A 524 -0.09 -41.33 1.19
C LEU A 524 -0.06 -42.86 0.99
N ILE A 525 1.01 -43.38 0.39
CA ILE A 525 1.22 -44.83 0.23
C ILE A 525 1.48 -45.49 1.60
N LYS A 526 2.31 -44.87 2.45
CA LYS A 526 2.67 -45.40 3.77
C LYS A 526 1.49 -45.51 4.74
N GLU A 527 0.50 -44.62 4.64
CA GLU A 527 -0.74 -44.70 5.42
C GLU A 527 -1.84 -45.57 4.77
N GLY A 528 -1.65 -46.01 3.51
CA GLY A 528 -2.59 -46.87 2.79
C GLY A 528 -3.78 -46.14 2.17
N SER A 529 -3.71 -44.82 1.97
CA SER A 529 -4.80 -44.04 1.37
C SER A 529 -4.93 -44.23 -0.16
N PHE A 530 -3.83 -44.57 -0.84
CA PHE A 530 -3.74 -44.71 -2.30
C PHE A 530 -2.69 -45.77 -2.67
N THR A 531 -2.81 -46.39 -3.84
CA THR A 531 -1.74 -47.22 -4.42
C THR A 531 -0.77 -46.36 -5.24
N LEU A 532 0.41 -46.91 -5.58
CA LEU A 532 1.35 -46.23 -6.46
C LEU A 532 0.82 -46.14 -7.91
N ASP A 533 0.01 -47.10 -8.34
CA ASP A 533 -0.49 -47.18 -9.72
C ASP A 533 -1.57 -46.11 -9.98
N ASP A 534 -2.51 -45.90 -9.04
CA ASP A 534 -3.50 -44.81 -9.10
C ASP A 534 -2.83 -43.43 -9.30
N ILE A 535 -1.71 -43.22 -8.59
CA ILE A 535 -0.96 -41.96 -8.57
C ILE A 535 -0.18 -41.77 -9.88
N ASN A 536 0.38 -42.85 -10.43
CA ASN A 536 1.10 -42.82 -11.70
C ASN A 536 0.15 -42.59 -12.88
N GLU A 537 -1.04 -43.21 -12.90
CA GLU A 537 -2.09 -42.95 -13.89
C GLU A 537 -2.50 -41.47 -13.87
N HIS A 538 -2.76 -40.90 -12.69
CA HIS A 538 -3.12 -39.47 -12.57
C HIS A 538 -1.97 -38.53 -12.99
N LYS A 539 -0.72 -38.83 -12.60
CA LYS A 539 0.47 -38.11 -13.07
C LYS A 539 0.55 -38.11 -14.60
N GLN A 540 0.30 -39.25 -15.25
CA GLN A 540 0.33 -39.38 -16.71
C GLN A 540 -0.84 -38.64 -17.40
N TRP A 541 -2.06 -38.72 -16.86
CA TRP A 541 -3.23 -37.99 -17.39
C TRP A 541 -3.02 -36.47 -17.38
N VAL A 542 -2.49 -35.92 -16.28
CA VAL A 542 -2.13 -34.49 -16.19
C VAL A 542 -1.06 -34.13 -17.24
N TRP A 543 -0.02 -34.94 -17.39
CA TRP A 543 1.04 -34.69 -18.38
C TRP A 543 0.50 -34.67 -19.82
N ASN A 544 -0.31 -35.66 -20.19
CA ASN A 544 -0.93 -35.74 -21.52
C ASN A 544 -1.81 -34.51 -21.81
N THR A 545 -2.54 -34.00 -20.79
CA THR A 545 -3.38 -32.81 -20.92
C THR A 545 -2.55 -31.53 -21.16
N LEU A 546 -1.35 -31.45 -20.59
CA LEU A 546 -0.40 -30.36 -20.87
C LEU A 546 0.21 -30.47 -22.28
N GLU A 547 0.51 -31.68 -22.76
CA GLU A 547 1.00 -31.95 -24.12
C GLU A 547 -0.05 -31.57 -25.19
N GLU A 548 -1.32 -31.86 -24.94
CA GLU A 548 -2.42 -31.40 -25.79
C GLU A 548 -2.52 -29.86 -25.86
N ALA A 549 -2.43 -29.18 -24.71
CA ALA A 549 -2.49 -27.72 -24.66
C ALA A 549 -1.28 -27.05 -25.34
N PHE A 550 -0.08 -27.66 -25.22
CA PHE A 550 1.11 -27.23 -25.95
C PHE A 550 0.99 -27.45 -27.46
N THR A 551 0.33 -28.53 -27.89
CA THR A 551 0.02 -28.73 -29.31
C THR A 551 -0.92 -27.65 -29.84
N LYS A 552 -1.95 -27.29 -29.06
CA LYS A 552 -2.93 -26.25 -29.39
C LYS A 552 -2.34 -24.82 -29.34
N SER A 553 -1.31 -24.57 -28.53
CA SER A 553 -0.74 -23.21 -28.37
C SER A 553 -0.09 -22.64 -29.63
N VAL A 554 0.32 -23.50 -30.57
CA VAL A 554 0.94 -23.09 -31.85
C VAL A 554 -0.04 -22.33 -32.76
N GLU A 555 -1.33 -22.63 -32.66
CA GLU A 555 -2.41 -21.96 -33.42
C GLU A 555 -3.17 -20.93 -32.58
N TYR A 556 -2.77 -20.73 -31.31
CA TYR A 556 -3.44 -19.81 -30.41
C TYR A 556 -3.24 -18.36 -30.85
N LYS A 557 -4.33 -17.60 -30.88
CA LYS A 557 -4.32 -16.16 -31.15
C LYS A 557 -4.79 -15.41 -29.91
N PRO A 558 -3.87 -14.77 -29.16
CA PRO A 558 -4.25 -13.91 -28.05
C PRO A 558 -5.24 -12.83 -28.48
N THR A 559 -6.12 -12.48 -27.57
CA THR A 559 -7.05 -11.37 -27.73
C THR A 559 -6.83 -10.36 -26.61
N SER A 560 -6.90 -9.06 -26.91
CA SER A 560 -6.83 -8.00 -25.91
C SER A 560 -7.87 -8.12 -24.77
N ARG A 561 -8.89 -8.96 -24.94
CA ARG A 561 -9.87 -9.34 -23.91
C ARG A 561 -9.28 -10.19 -22.77
N GLU A 562 -8.13 -10.85 -22.97
CA GLU A 562 -7.40 -11.59 -21.92
C GLU A 562 -6.66 -10.65 -20.95
N TRP A 563 -6.30 -9.44 -21.39
CA TRP A 563 -5.53 -8.47 -20.58
C TRP A 563 -6.41 -7.46 -19.84
N LEU A 564 -7.67 -7.29 -20.28
CA LEU A 564 -8.61 -6.35 -19.66
C LEU A 564 -9.02 -6.79 -18.25
N THR A 565 -8.89 -5.86 -17.29
CA THR A 565 -9.09 -6.14 -15.86
C THR A 565 -10.56 -6.22 -15.44
N THR A 566 -11.44 -5.41 -16.01
CA THR A 566 -12.89 -5.48 -15.79
C THR A 566 -13.58 -5.14 -17.13
N PRO A 567 -14.59 -5.89 -17.58
CA PRO A 567 -15.49 -5.40 -18.63
C PRO A 567 -16.31 -4.25 -18.05
N TRP A 568 -15.97 -3.01 -18.42
CA TRP A 568 -16.81 -1.84 -18.13
C TRP A 568 -18.04 -1.90 -19.05
N GLU A 569 -19.09 -2.57 -18.58
CA GLU A 569 -20.33 -2.74 -19.34
C GLU A 569 -21.00 -1.39 -19.64
N GLY A 570 -21.59 -1.25 -20.83
CA GLY A 570 -22.14 0.03 -21.31
C GLY A 570 -21.11 1.08 -21.74
N PHE A 571 -19.81 0.85 -21.52
CA PHE A 571 -18.73 1.76 -21.85
C PHE A 571 -17.91 1.27 -23.06
N LYS A 572 -17.39 2.17 -23.90
CA LYS A 572 -16.66 1.82 -25.13
C LYS A 572 -15.50 0.85 -24.86
N SER A 573 -15.40 -0.21 -25.66
CA SER A 573 -14.28 -1.18 -25.58
C SER A 573 -13.01 -0.64 -26.26
N PRO A 574 -11.81 -1.17 -25.97
CA PRO A 574 -10.58 -0.73 -26.65
C PRO A 574 -10.64 -0.86 -28.18
N LYS A 575 -11.33 -1.89 -28.69
CA LYS A 575 -11.53 -2.07 -30.13
C LYS A 575 -12.35 -0.94 -30.76
N GLU A 576 -13.41 -0.50 -30.07
CA GLU A 576 -14.19 0.66 -30.52
C GLU A 576 -13.36 1.94 -30.41
N LEU A 577 -12.58 2.12 -29.32
CA LEU A 577 -11.70 3.28 -29.13
C LEU A 577 -10.60 3.39 -30.20
N ALA A 578 -10.13 2.26 -30.76
CA ALA A 578 -9.21 2.23 -31.89
C ALA A 578 -9.90 2.66 -33.21
N SER A 579 -11.14 2.21 -33.46
CA SER A 579 -11.85 2.49 -34.71
C SER A 579 -12.70 3.77 -34.74
N GLU A 580 -13.06 4.32 -33.57
CA GLU A 580 -13.98 5.46 -33.45
C GLU A 580 -13.26 6.70 -32.92
N VAL A 581 -13.60 7.86 -33.49
CA VAL A 581 -13.29 9.18 -32.94
C VAL A 581 -14.47 9.60 -32.06
N LEU A 582 -14.21 9.95 -30.80
CA LEU A 582 -15.24 10.26 -29.81
C LEU A 582 -15.31 11.76 -29.51
N PRO A 583 -16.49 12.39 -29.61
CA PRO A 583 -16.62 13.82 -29.39
C PRO A 583 -16.39 14.22 -27.93
N HIS A 584 -15.96 15.47 -27.73
CA HIS A 584 -16.00 16.11 -26.43
C HIS A 584 -17.43 16.50 -26.09
N LEU A 585 -18.10 15.68 -25.27
CA LEU A 585 -19.44 15.98 -24.78
C LEU A 585 -19.45 17.27 -23.92
N PRO A 586 -20.55 18.04 -23.91
CA PRO A 586 -20.67 19.26 -23.10
C PRO A 586 -20.35 19.03 -21.63
N THR A 587 -19.73 20.03 -20.99
CA THR A 587 -19.33 19.97 -19.57
C THR A 587 -19.86 21.16 -18.76
N SER A 588 -20.73 21.99 -19.35
CA SER A 588 -21.58 22.94 -18.64
C SER A 588 -22.65 22.24 -17.79
N VAL A 589 -23.47 23.02 -17.09
CA VAL A 589 -24.69 22.55 -16.38
C VAL A 589 -25.84 23.57 -16.55
N GLU A 590 -27.03 23.21 -16.08
CA GLU A 590 -28.10 24.20 -15.90
C GLU A 590 -27.80 25.15 -14.73
N ARG A 591 -28.18 26.43 -14.85
CA ARG A 591 -28.09 27.44 -13.78
C ARG A 591 -28.69 26.96 -12.45
N GLY A 592 -29.84 26.28 -12.49
CA GLY A 592 -30.49 25.73 -11.29
C GLY A 592 -29.70 24.62 -10.58
N VAL A 593 -28.76 23.97 -11.27
CA VAL A 593 -27.80 23.02 -10.65
C VAL A 593 -26.70 23.79 -9.93
N VAL A 594 -26.14 24.85 -10.54
CA VAL A 594 -25.15 25.74 -9.91
C VAL A 594 -25.71 26.36 -8.62
N GLU A 595 -26.91 26.92 -8.71
CA GLU A 595 -27.59 27.60 -7.59
C GLU A 595 -27.92 26.60 -6.46
N ARG A 596 -28.42 25.39 -6.78
CA ARG A 596 -28.66 24.32 -5.80
C ARG A 596 -27.40 23.89 -5.08
N ILE A 597 -26.32 23.60 -5.83
CA ILE A 597 -25.05 23.18 -5.23
C ILE A 597 -24.53 24.30 -4.34
N GLY A 598 -24.49 25.54 -4.84
CA GLY A 598 -24.01 26.72 -4.13
C GLY A 598 -24.74 26.99 -2.81
N ASP A 599 -26.05 26.80 -2.76
CA ASP A 599 -26.83 26.87 -1.53
C ASP A 599 -26.47 25.74 -0.56
N THR A 600 -26.45 24.48 -1.03
CA THR A 600 -26.14 23.32 -0.19
C THR A 600 -24.73 23.42 0.41
N ILE A 601 -23.68 23.68 -0.38
CA ILE A 601 -22.28 23.77 0.07
C ILE A 601 -21.96 25.02 0.92
N SER A 602 -22.97 25.86 1.15
CA SER A 602 -22.90 27.05 2.01
C SER A 602 -23.84 26.94 3.22
N SER A 603 -24.42 25.76 3.47
CA SER A 603 -25.38 25.48 4.53
C SER A 603 -24.96 24.29 5.41
N TRP A 604 -25.64 24.13 6.54
CA TRP A 604 -25.44 23.05 7.52
C TRP A 604 -26.76 22.78 8.28
N PRO A 605 -26.91 21.63 8.97
CA PRO A 605 -28.15 21.26 9.65
C PRO A 605 -28.50 22.18 10.84
N GLU A 606 -29.77 22.17 11.23
CA GLU A 606 -30.20 22.77 12.50
C GLU A 606 -29.51 22.07 13.69
N GLY A 607 -29.13 22.84 14.70
CA GLY A 607 -28.38 22.35 15.86
C GLY A 607 -26.88 22.12 15.63
N PHE A 608 -26.36 22.37 14.42
CA PHE A 608 -24.95 22.25 14.08
C PHE A 608 -24.25 23.63 14.15
N GLU A 609 -23.23 23.78 14.99
CA GLU A 609 -22.47 25.02 15.16
C GLU A 609 -21.17 24.97 14.34
N VAL A 610 -21.17 25.67 13.21
CA VAL A 610 -19.96 25.86 12.38
C VAL A 610 -19.07 26.96 12.98
N HIS A 611 -17.74 26.74 13.00
CA HIS A 611 -16.76 27.72 13.48
C HIS A 611 -16.97 29.14 12.90
N ARG A 612 -16.91 30.16 13.75
CA ARG A 612 -17.24 31.57 13.43
C ARG A 612 -16.55 32.10 12.16
N ASN A 613 -15.27 31.78 11.94
CA ASN A 613 -14.56 32.25 10.76
C ASN A 613 -14.99 31.52 9.48
N LEU A 614 -15.40 30.25 9.60
CA LEU A 614 -15.87 29.43 8.48
C LEU A 614 -17.30 29.83 8.05
N LYS A 615 -18.17 30.22 9.00
CA LYS A 615 -19.48 30.85 8.68
C LYS A 615 -19.36 32.04 7.72
N ARG A 616 -18.27 32.84 7.81
CA ARG A 616 -17.99 33.92 6.86
C ARG A 616 -17.57 33.42 5.47
N ILE A 617 -16.76 32.36 5.40
CA ILE A 617 -16.33 31.76 4.12
C ILE A 617 -17.55 31.16 3.40
N LEU A 618 -18.37 30.39 4.11
CA LEU A 618 -19.61 29.80 3.57
C LEU A 618 -20.60 30.88 3.13
N LYS A 619 -20.76 31.98 3.89
CA LYS A 619 -21.57 33.11 3.43
C LYS A 619 -21.01 33.71 2.13
N ASN A 620 -19.71 34.01 2.06
CA ASN A 620 -19.11 34.61 0.86
C ASN A 620 -19.30 33.71 -0.38
N ARG A 621 -19.22 32.39 -0.21
CA ARG A 621 -19.49 31.39 -1.24
C ARG A 621 -20.94 31.52 -1.76
N LYS A 622 -21.93 31.51 -0.88
CA LYS A 622 -23.35 31.78 -1.23
C LYS A 622 -23.54 33.13 -1.92
N ASP A 623 -22.98 34.20 -1.37
CA ASP A 623 -23.09 35.57 -1.90
C ASP A 623 -22.51 35.69 -3.33
N SER A 624 -21.47 34.91 -3.70
CA SER A 624 -20.93 34.87 -5.07
C SER A 624 -21.85 34.14 -6.06
N ILE A 625 -22.39 32.98 -5.67
CA ILE A 625 -23.31 32.21 -6.51
C ILE A 625 -24.62 32.98 -6.76
N GLN A 626 -25.18 33.60 -5.72
CA GLN A 626 -26.42 34.38 -5.84
C GLN A 626 -26.28 35.65 -6.68
N LYS A 627 -25.07 36.22 -6.79
CA LYS A 627 -24.79 37.34 -7.71
C LYS A 627 -24.44 36.87 -9.12
N GLY A 628 -23.97 35.63 -9.27
CA GLY A 628 -23.41 35.13 -10.52
C GLY A 628 -22.01 35.64 -10.85
N GLU A 629 -21.32 36.27 -9.90
CA GLU A 629 -20.04 36.96 -10.11
C GLU A 629 -19.02 36.58 -9.04
N GLY A 630 -17.75 36.50 -9.43
CA GLY A 630 -16.64 36.36 -8.47
C GLY A 630 -16.56 34.98 -7.79
N ILE A 631 -17.02 33.93 -8.46
CA ILE A 631 -16.93 32.53 -8.01
C ILE A 631 -15.45 32.15 -7.87
N ASP A 632 -15.07 31.53 -6.75
CA ASP A 632 -13.68 31.18 -6.45
C ASP A 632 -13.30 29.72 -6.76
N TRP A 633 -12.01 29.42 -6.68
CA TRP A 633 -11.44 28.11 -6.99
C TRP A 633 -12.10 26.96 -6.21
N SER A 634 -12.29 27.15 -4.90
CA SER A 634 -12.95 26.14 -4.03
C SER A 634 -14.41 25.93 -4.38
N THR A 635 -15.04 26.95 -4.94
CA THR A 635 -16.45 26.95 -5.32
C THR A 635 -16.62 26.29 -6.69
N GLY A 636 -15.78 26.62 -7.68
CA GLY A 636 -15.75 25.92 -8.97
C GLY A 636 -15.44 24.42 -8.84
N GLU A 637 -14.51 24.06 -7.94
CA GLU A 637 -14.23 22.67 -7.56
C GLU A 637 -15.48 21.96 -7.00
N ALA A 638 -16.13 22.57 -5.99
CA ALA A 638 -17.33 22.01 -5.38
C ALA A 638 -18.54 21.95 -6.32
N LEU A 639 -18.64 22.86 -7.31
CA LEU A 639 -19.62 22.80 -8.39
C LEU A 639 -19.39 21.60 -9.31
N ALA A 640 -18.12 21.23 -9.58
CA ALA A 640 -17.81 20.07 -10.42
C ALA A 640 -18.10 18.76 -9.69
N PHE A 641 -17.66 18.63 -8.43
CA PHE A 641 -18.00 17.47 -7.62
C PHE A 641 -19.52 17.35 -7.42
N GLY A 642 -20.21 18.46 -7.14
CA GLY A 642 -21.64 18.49 -6.89
C GLY A 642 -22.48 18.15 -8.11
N SER A 643 -22.10 18.60 -9.31
CA SER A 643 -22.81 18.25 -10.55
C SER A 643 -22.63 16.78 -10.91
N LEU A 644 -21.40 16.27 -10.83
CA LEU A 644 -21.09 14.86 -11.12
C LEU A 644 -21.87 13.89 -10.23
N VAL A 645 -22.00 14.14 -8.92
CA VAL A 645 -22.80 13.25 -8.04
C VAL A 645 -24.31 13.39 -8.28
N ILE A 646 -24.80 14.55 -8.73
CA ILE A 646 -26.20 14.73 -9.17
C ILE A 646 -26.49 13.94 -10.46
N GLU A 647 -25.50 13.84 -11.36
CA GLU A 647 -25.58 13.10 -12.62
C GLU A 647 -25.41 11.57 -12.45
N GLY A 648 -24.97 11.11 -11.28
CA GLY A 648 -24.85 9.68 -10.94
C GLY A 648 -23.41 9.17 -10.82
N TYR A 649 -22.41 9.97 -11.16
CA TYR A 649 -21.00 9.61 -11.01
C TYR A 649 -20.59 9.58 -9.53
N HIS A 650 -19.96 8.51 -9.09
CA HIS A 650 -19.30 8.46 -7.79
C HIS A 650 -18.10 9.42 -7.80
N VAL A 651 -17.87 10.15 -6.73
CA VAL A 651 -16.71 11.03 -6.58
C VAL A 651 -15.96 10.62 -5.32
N ARG A 652 -14.64 10.36 -5.44
CA ARG A 652 -13.73 10.01 -4.34
C ARG A 652 -12.51 10.92 -4.36
N ILE A 653 -12.28 11.68 -3.30
CA ILE A 653 -11.06 12.47 -3.06
C ILE A 653 -10.31 11.93 -1.84
N SER A 654 -8.99 11.80 -1.96
CA SER A 654 -8.09 11.15 -1.02
C SER A 654 -6.78 11.91 -0.94
N GLY A 655 -6.18 12.03 0.25
CA GLY A 655 -4.90 12.72 0.45
C GLY A 655 -4.80 13.44 1.78
N GLN A 656 -3.67 14.09 2.04
CA GLN A 656 -3.37 14.71 3.34
C GLN A 656 -4.16 16.03 3.50
N ASP A 657 -4.86 16.20 4.63
CA ASP A 657 -5.72 17.36 4.96
C ASP A 657 -6.87 17.68 3.96
N VAL A 658 -7.14 16.84 2.95
CA VAL A 658 -8.01 17.17 1.80
C VAL A 658 -9.42 17.62 2.15
N GLU A 659 -9.98 17.12 3.26
CA GLU A 659 -11.32 17.46 3.76
C GLU A 659 -11.50 18.96 4.04
N ARG A 660 -10.46 19.57 4.64
CA ARG A 660 -10.29 21.02 4.81
C ARG A 660 -9.65 21.66 3.57
N GLY A 661 -8.76 20.92 2.93
CA GLY A 661 -7.72 21.41 2.03
C GLY A 661 -6.53 21.97 2.82
N THR A 662 -5.30 21.66 2.38
CA THR A 662 -4.04 22.16 2.97
C THR A 662 -4.13 23.65 3.30
N PHE A 663 -4.53 24.45 2.31
CA PHE A 663 -4.54 25.91 2.35
C PHE A 663 -5.81 26.50 3.00
N SER A 664 -6.61 25.66 3.67
CA SER A 664 -7.91 25.99 4.27
C SER A 664 -8.87 26.65 3.25
N GLN A 665 -8.96 26.05 2.07
CA GLN A 665 -9.77 26.55 0.94
C GLN A 665 -11.06 25.75 0.74
N ARG A 666 -11.03 24.43 0.90
CA ARG A 666 -12.09 23.54 0.40
C ARG A 666 -13.28 23.49 1.35
N HIS A 667 -13.04 23.05 2.58
CA HIS A 667 -14.07 22.82 3.60
C HIS A 667 -15.26 21.98 3.07
N ALA A 668 -14.95 20.85 2.42
CA ALA A 668 -15.95 19.87 2.01
C ALA A 668 -16.52 19.09 3.20
N VAL A 669 -15.77 19.06 4.31
CA VAL A 669 -16.18 18.53 5.61
C VAL A 669 -16.27 19.68 6.61
N LEU A 670 -17.39 19.73 7.33
CA LEU A 670 -17.64 20.66 8.44
C LEU A 670 -17.62 19.88 9.76
N HIS A 671 -17.09 20.48 10.83
CA HIS A 671 -17.06 19.89 12.17
C HIS A 671 -17.84 20.77 13.15
N ASP A 672 -18.80 20.18 13.86
CA ASP A 672 -19.58 20.85 14.90
C ASP A 672 -18.69 21.22 16.08
N GLN A 673 -18.72 22.49 16.50
CA GLN A 673 -17.83 23.00 17.54
C GLN A 673 -18.19 22.55 18.97
N ASN A 674 -19.32 21.86 19.16
CA ASN A 674 -19.79 21.41 20.48
C ASN A 674 -19.68 19.89 20.69
N SER A 675 -19.58 19.11 19.61
CA SER A 675 -19.69 17.65 19.63
C SER A 675 -18.82 16.92 18.61
N GLU A 676 -17.96 17.64 17.88
CA GLU A 676 -17.03 17.14 16.84
C GLU A 676 -17.68 16.41 15.65
N LYS A 677 -19.02 16.30 15.65
CA LYS A 677 -19.80 15.67 14.59
C LYS A 677 -19.47 16.26 13.22
N VAL A 678 -19.31 15.36 12.26
CA VAL A 678 -19.01 15.69 10.86
C VAL A 678 -20.30 15.88 10.05
N TYR A 679 -20.30 16.90 9.19
CA TYR A 679 -21.29 17.08 8.12
C TYR A 679 -20.58 17.33 6.79
N ILE A 680 -21.05 16.66 5.72
CA ILE A 680 -20.45 16.71 4.38
C ILE A 680 -21.53 17.20 3.40
N PRO A 681 -21.61 18.52 3.09
CA PRO A 681 -22.73 19.08 2.34
C PRO A 681 -22.97 18.41 0.97
N LEU A 682 -21.91 17.96 0.29
CA LEU A 682 -21.98 17.29 -1.01
C LEU A 682 -22.64 15.89 -0.97
N LYS A 683 -22.89 15.31 0.21
CA LYS A 683 -23.74 14.10 0.38
C LYS A 683 -25.24 14.41 0.48
N HIS A 684 -25.65 15.68 0.36
CA HIS A 684 -27.01 16.14 0.65
C HIS A 684 -27.60 17.06 -0.44
N LEU A 685 -27.19 16.87 -1.69
CA LEU A 685 -27.65 17.60 -2.88
C LEU A 685 -28.97 17.06 -3.48
N SER A 686 -29.20 15.75 -3.36
CA SER A 686 -30.39 15.07 -3.90
C SER A 686 -30.72 13.80 -3.11
N LYS A 687 -31.94 13.27 -3.26
CA LYS A 687 -32.32 11.95 -2.75
C LYS A 687 -31.87 10.78 -3.63
N VAL A 688 -31.39 11.08 -4.84
CA VAL A 688 -31.00 10.09 -5.87
C VAL A 688 -29.60 10.37 -6.44
N GLN A 689 -28.76 11.10 -5.69
CA GLN A 689 -27.36 11.31 -6.07
C GLN A 689 -26.51 10.06 -5.86
N SER A 690 -25.35 10.02 -6.50
CA SER A 690 -24.25 9.11 -6.18
C SER A 690 -23.52 9.51 -4.90
N ASP A 691 -22.64 8.64 -4.40
CA ASP A 691 -21.89 8.91 -3.19
C ASP A 691 -20.69 9.86 -3.41
N PHE A 692 -20.49 10.78 -2.45
CA PHE A 692 -19.38 11.70 -2.40
C PHE A 692 -18.41 11.32 -1.27
N GLY A 693 -17.36 10.56 -1.60
CA GLY A 693 -16.25 10.30 -0.69
C GLY A 693 -15.24 11.44 -0.70
N ILE A 694 -14.96 12.01 0.47
CA ILE A 694 -13.69 12.71 0.71
C ILE A 694 -13.11 12.21 2.04
N SER A 695 -11.80 11.97 2.09
CA SER A 695 -11.16 11.42 3.28
C SER A 695 -9.70 11.83 3.40
N ASN A 696 -9.30 12.27 4.59
CA ASN A 696 -7.89 12.50 4.91
C ASN A 696 -7.13 11.16 4.89
N SER A 697 -5.98 11.14 4.24
CA SER A 697 -5.08 9.99 4.18
C SER A 697 -4.20 9.88 5.44
N SER A 698 -3.55 8.72 5.60
CA SER A 698 -2.30 8.63 6.35
C SER A 698 -1.21 9.49 5.72
N LEU A 699 -0.12 9.73 6.45
CA LEU A 699 1.08 10.41 5.94
C LEU A 699 1.92 9.45 5.08
N SER A 700 1.35 9.08 3.92
CA SER A 700 1.89 8.19 2.90
C SER A 700 1.45 8.73 1.54
N GLU A 701 2.36 8.76 0.58
CA GLU A 701 2.04 9.02 -0.83
C GLU A 701 2.18 7.75 -1.68
N TYR A 702 3.19 6.92 -1.43
CA TYR A 702 3.47 5.74 -2.27
C TYR A 702 2.35 4.70 -2.14
N GLY A 703 2.01 4.32 -0.91
CA GLY A 703 0.84 3.50 -0.62
C GLY A 703 -0.46 4.17 -1.08
N CYS A 704 -0.73 5.42 -0.67
CA CYS A 704 -2.03 6.05 -0.94
C CYS A 704 -2.27 6.34 -2.43
N MET A 705 -1.26 6.74 -3.22
CA MET A 705 -1.43 6.95 -4.67
C MET A 705 -1.66 5.62 -5.40
N GLY A 706 -0.96 4.54 -5.01
CA GLY A 706 -1.20 3.20 -5.54
C GLY A 706 -2.63 2.72 -5.23
N PHE A 707 -3.15 3.05 -4.05
CA PHE A 707 -4.52 2.74 -3.64
C PHE A 707 -5.56 3.44 -4.52
N GLU A 708 -5.41 4.75 -4.76
CA GLU A 708 -6.35 5.49 -5.61
C GLU A 708 -6.25 5.08 -7.08
N TYR A 709 -5.06 4.73 -7.58
CA TYR A 709 -4.92 4.09 -8.90
C TYR A 709 -5.73 2.78 -8.95
N GLY A 710 -5.53 1.88 -7.97
CA GLY A 710 -6.26 0.61 -7.88
C GLY A 710 -7.78 0.76 -7.81
N TYR A 711 -8.27 1.73 -7.03
CA TYR A 711 -9.70 2.07 -6.94
C TYR A 711 -10.27 2.49 -8.30
N SER A 712 -9.51 3.29 -9.07
CA SER A 712 -9.91 3.81 -10.39
C SER A 712 -10.01 2.76 -11.50
N LEU A 713 -9.53 1.53 -11.29
CA LEU A 713 -9.62 0.44 -12.28
C LEU A 713 -10.99 -0.27 -12.27
N THR A 714 -11.75 -0.15 -11.17
CA THR A 714 -12.95 -0.98 -10.96
C THR A 714 -14.16 -0.51 -11.75
N SER A 715 -14.42 0.80 -11.80
CA SER A 715 -15.63 1.37 -12.41
C SER A 715 -15.28 2.55 -13.32
N PRO A 716 -15.90 2.68 -14.52
CA PRO A 716 -15.77 3.88 -15.34
C PRO A 716 -16.42 5.11 -14.67
N ASP A 717 -17.40 4.92 -13.78
CA ASP A 717 -18.26 5.98 -13.27
C ASP A 717 -17.81 6.52 -11.91
N ALA A 718 -16.50 6.43 -11.64
CA ALA A 718 -15.83 7.03 -10.49
C ALA A 718 -14.85 8.16 -10.93
N LEU A 719 -15.09 9.39 -10.47
CA LEU A 719 -14.04 10.41 -10.43
C LEU A 719 -13.17 10.13 -9.19
N VAL A 720 -12.02 9.51 -9.39
CA VAL A 720 -11.04 9.24 -8.32
C VAL A 720 -9.93 10.28 -8.36
N MET A 721 -9.70 10.96 -7.25
CA MET A 721 -8.68 11.99 -7.11
C MET A 721 -7.78 11.72 -5.91
N TRP A 722 -6.47 11.76 -6.13
CA TRP A 722 -5.46 11.84 -5.08
C TRP A 722 -4.87 13.25 -5.06
N GLU A 723 -4.77 13.88 -3.88
CA GLU A 723 -4.19 15.22 -3.72
C GLU A 723 -2.94 15.18 -2.82
N ALA A 724 -1.84 15.73 -3.34
CA ALA A 724 -0.62 15.93 -2.57
C ALA A 724 -0.76 17.18 -1.67
N GLN A 725 -0.22 17.14 -0.45
CA GLN A 725 -0.28 18.30 0.46
C GLN A 725 0.41 19.53 -0.17
N PHE A 726 1.56 19.29 -0.82
CA PHE A 726 2.22 20.11 -1.84
C PHE A 726 2.65 19.19 -2.98
N GLY A 727 2.61 19.67 -4.23
CA GLY A 727 2.92 18.82 -5.40
C GLY A 727 4.35 18.28 -5.40
N ASP A 728 5.26 19.02 -4.75
CA ASP A 728 6.66 18.67 -4.51
C ASP A 728 6.84 17.26 -3.91
N PHE A 729 5.89 16.79 -3.09
CA PHE A 729 5.94 15.50 -2.37
C PHE A 729 5.48 14.30 -3.19
N ALA A 730 4.86 14.47 -4.37
CA ALA A 730 4.42 13.35 -5.21
C ALA A 730 5.58 12.46 -5.72
N ASN A 731 6.83 12.92 -5.54
CA ASN A 731 8.06 12.21 -5.90
C ASN A 731 8.37 10.96 -5.05
N THR A 732 7.78 10.79 -3.87
CA THR A 732 7.91 9.56 -3.06
C THR A 732 7.13 8.41 -3.68
N ALA A 733 6.06 8.71 -4.43
CA ALA A 733 5.23 7.76 -5.17
C ALA A 733 5.68 7.53 -6.63
N GLN A 734 6.91 7.91 -7.01
CA GLN A 734 7.36 7.93 -8.41
C GLN A 734 7.16 6.60 -9.16
N VAL A 735 7.29 5.45 -8.49
CA VAL A 735 7.06 4.12 -9.11
C VAL A 735 5.61 3.95 -9.57
N ILE A 736 4.64 4.52 -8.86
CA ILE A 736 3.22 4.50 -9.27
C ILE A 736 3.01 5.39 -10.50
N ILE A 737 3.62 6.59 -10.50
CA ILE A 737 3.58 7.53 -11.63
C ILE A 737 4.15 6.87 -12.89
N ASP A 738 5.38 6.34 -12.82
CA ASP A 738 6.11 5.82 -13.97
C ASP A 738 5.49 4.51 -14.49
N GLN A 739 5.25 3.55 -13.60
CA GLN A 739 5.00 2.16 -14.00
C GLN A 739 3.53 1.80 -14.16
N PHE A 740 2.62 2.60 -13.59
CA PHE A 740 1.16 2.38 -13.60
C PHE A 740 0.40 3.53 -14.30
N LEU A 741 0.63 4.81 -13.93
CA LEU A 741 -0.10 5.93 -14.57
C LEU A 741 0.39 6.20 -15.99
N ALA A 742 1.69 6.45 -16.18
CA ALA A 742 2.24 6.83 -17.48
C ALA A 742 2.28 5.67 -18.50
N ALA A 743 2.25 4.42 -18.03
CA ALA A 743 2.51 3.25 -18.87
C ALA A 743 1.49 2.08 -18.75
N GLY A 744 0.58 2.08 -17.77
CA GLY A 744 -0.30 0.93 -17.50
C GLY A 744 -1.28 0.59 -18.63
N GLU A 745 -1.73 1.59 -19.37
CA GLU A 745 -2.58 1.37 -20.55
C GLU A 745 -1.79 0.80 -21.73
N SER A 746 -0.57 1.30 -21.98
CA SER A 746 0.31 0.82 -23.06
C SER A 746 0.81 -0.60 -22.84
N LYS A 747 1.10 -0.95 -21.57
CA LYS A 747 1.63 -2.26 -21.15
C LYS A 747 0.55 -3.33 -20.96
N TRP A 748 -0.57 -2.95 -20.34
CA TRP A 748 -1.56 -3.91 -19.82
C TRP A 748 -3.00 -3.61 -20.24
N LYS A 749 -3.24 -2.59 -21.08
CA LYS A 749 -4.59 -2.07 -21.42
C LYS A 749 -5.45 -1.68 -20.21
N GLN A 750 -4.81 -1.42 -19.06
CA GLN A 750 -5.47 -0.90 -17.87
C GLN A 750 -5.81 0.57 -18.06
N ARG A 751 -7.11 0.89 -18.09
CA ARG A 751 -7.63 2.25 -18.21
C ARG A 751 -7.87 2.80 -16.82
N SER A 752 -7.43 4.02 -16.56
CA SER A 752 -7.61 4.71 -15.28
C SER A 752 -8.07 6.15 -15.54
N GLY A 753 -9.00 6.64 -14.71
CA GLY A 753 -9.45 8.04 -14.71
C GLY A 753 -8.78 8.91 -13.65
N VAL A 754 -7.76 8.40 -12.95
CA VAL A 754 -7.24 9.00 -11.71
C VAL A 754 -6.70 10.41 -11.93
N VAL A 755 -7.11 11.34 -11.07
CA VAL A 755 -6.63 12.73 -11.06
C VAL A 755 -5.57 12.86 -9.97
N LEU A 756 -4.37 13.31 -10.31
CA LEU A 756 -3.38 13.79 -9.34
C LEU A 756 -3.55 15.32 -9.20
N SER A 757 -4.12 15.76 -8.09
CA SER A 757 -4.21 17.18 -7.73
C SER A 757 -2.91 17.62 -7.05
N LEU A 758 -2.16 18.50 -7.69
CA LEU A 758 -0.78 18.85 -7.30
C LEU A 758 -0.64 20.37 -7.10
N PRO A 759 -0.53 20.84 -5.85
CA PRO A 759 -0.28 22.25 -5.56
C PRO A 759 1.09 22.70 -6.09
N HIS A 760 1.09 23.63 -7.04
CA HIS A 760 2.27 24.22 -7.68
C HIS A 760 2.31 25.74 -7.40
N GLY A 761 3.48 26.37 -7.44
CA GLY A 761 3.62 27.83 -7.44
C GLY A 761 4.87 28.31 -6.73
N TYR A 762 5.69 29.12 -7.39
CA TYR A 762 6.92 29.69 -6.84
C TYR A 762 6.60 30.92 -5.98
N ASP A 763 6.08 30.69 -4.78
CA ASP A 763 5.63 31.75 -3.85
C ASP A 763 6.73 32.19 -2.85
N GLY A 764 7.99 31.82 -3.09
CA GLY A 764 9.12 32.12 -2.21
C GLY A 764 9.20 31.29 -0.93
N GLN A 765 8.62 30.08 -0.93
CA GLN A 765 8.49 29.19 0.23
C GLN A 765 9.59 28.11 0.35
N GLY A 766 10.65 28.18 -0.48
CA GLY A 766 11.74 27.20 -0.50
C GLY A 766 11.51 26.05 -1.51
N SER A 767 12.48 25.14 -1.60
CA SER A 767 12.54 24.13 -2.68
C SER A 767 11.46 23.05 -2.60
N GLU A 768 10.98 22.73 -1.41
CA GLU A 768 10.05 21.62 -1.14
C GLU A 768 8.59 22.08 -1.05
N HIS A 769 8.32 23.34 -1.41
CA HIS A 769 7.00 23.97 -1.35
C HIS A 769 6.73 24.85 -2.58
N SER A 770 7.34 24.56 -3.73
CA SER A 770 7.31 25.42 -4.93
C SER A 770 6.90 24.70 -6.22
N SER A 771 7.42 23.49 -6.51
CA SER A 771 7.22 22.82 -7.79
C SER A 771 6.75 21.38 -7.65
N ALA A 772 5.59 21.11 -8.24
CA ALA A 772 5.11 19.76 -8.55
C ALA A 772 5.96 19.00 -9.60
N ARG A 773 7.12 19.54 -10.02
CA ARG A 773 8.00 18.97 -11.05
C ARG A 773 7.27 18.67 -12.36
N LEU A 774 6.56 19.68 -12.86
CA LEU A 774 5.83 19.68 -14.12
C LEU A 774 6.67 19.12 -15.28
N GLU A 775 7.98 19.42 -15.30
CA GLU A 775 8.93 18.91 -16.29
C GLU A 775 8.95 17.37 -16.40
N ARG A 776 8.75 16.66 -15.27
CA ARG A 776 8.84 15.20 -15.21
C ARG A 776 7.59 14.51 -15.74
N TYR A 777 6.41 15.04 -15.42
CA TYR A 777 5.17 14.54 -15.98
C TYR A 777 5.14 14.75 -17.50
N LEU A 778 5.57 15.93 -17.97
CA LEU A 778 5.68 16.22 -19.40
C LEU A 778 6.74 15.35 -20.11
N GLN A 779 7.85 15.01 -19.46
CA GLN A 779 8.84 14.07 -20.00
C GLN A 779 8.28 12.64 -20.20
N LEU A 780 7.26 12.26 -19.43
CA LEU A 780 6.60 10.96 -19.50
C LEU A 780 5.41 10.94 -20.50
N CYS A 781 5.12 12.04 -21.20
CA CYS A 781 4.04 12.13 -22.18
C CYS A 781 4.42 11.54 -23.55
N ASN A 782 3.48 10.85 -24.22
CA ASN A 782 3.74 10.02 -25.41
C ASN A 782 3.63 10.72 -26.78
N GLU A 783 3.78 12.05 -26.83
CA GLU A 783 3.52 12.87 -28.02
C GLU A 783 4.82 13.36 -28.69
N ASP A 784 4.89 13.27 -30.02
CA ASP A 784 6.08 13.61 -30.82
C ASP A 784 6.12 15.13 -31.14
N PRO A 785 7.13 15.89 -30.68
CA PRO A 785 7.19 17.32 -30.91
C PRO A 785 7.63 17.74 -32.33
N ARG A 786 8.02 16.79 -33.20
CA ARG A 786 8.67 17.07 -34.50
C ARG A 786 7.71 17.07 -35.68
N VAL A 787 6.43 16.81 -35.45
CA VAL A 787 5.42 16.61 -36.49
C VAL A 787 4.13 17.29 -36.07
N TYR A 788 3.68 18.28 -36.83
CA TYR A 788 2.37 18.88 -36.62
C TYR A 788 1.29 17.80 -36.85
N PRO A 789 0.39 17.52 -35.89
CA PRO A 789 -0.52 16.38 -36.03
C PRO A 789 -1.51 16.53 -37.20
N SER A 790 -1.84 15.42 -37.85
CA SER A 790 -2.93 15.38 -38.85
C SER A 790 -4.29 15.67 -38.19
N PRO A 791 -5.31 16.12 -38.95
CA PRO A 791 -6.64 16.39 -38.39
C PRO A 791 -7.22 15.23 -37.57
N GLU A 792 -7.12 14.00 -38.09
CA GLU A 792 -7.50 12.77 -37.37
C GLU A 792 -6.77 12.63 -36.01
N LYS A 793 -5.47 12.95 -35.94
CA LYS A 793 -4.72 12.93 -34.68
C LYS A 793 -5.10 14.09 -33.76
N LEU A 794 -5.47 15.26 -34.29
CA LEU A 794 -5.98 16.37 -33.49
C LEU A 794 -7.33 16.03 -32.86
N GLU A 795 -8.23 15.37 -33.60
CA GLU A 795 -9.51 14.90 -33.06
C GLU A 795 -9.30 13.79 -32.00
N ARG A 796 -8.42 12.82 -32.29
CA ARG A 796 -8.13 11.69 -31.40
C ARG A 796 -7.18 11.99 -30.23
N GLN A 797 -6.56 13.17 -30.16
CA GLN A 797 -5.40 13.42 -29.28
C GLN A 797 -5.62 13.01 -27.80
N HIS A 798 -6.83 13.17 -27.26
CA HIS A 798 -7.15 12.74 -25.90
C HIS A 798 -7.41 11.23 -25.75
N GLN A 799 -7.85 10.53 -26.80
CA GLN A 799 -7.97 9.06 -26.82
C GLN A 799 -6.59 8.39 -26.90
N ASP A 800 -5.65 8.99 -27.62
CA ASP A 800 -4.36 8.36 -27.95
C ASP A 800 -3.22 8.79 -26.99
N CYS A 801 -3.40 9.86 -26.20
CA CYS A 801 -2.47 10.23 -25.14
C CYS A 801 -2.43 9.19 -24.00
N ASN A 802 -1.29 9.06 -23.32
CA ASN A 802 -1.17 8.19 -22.14
C ASN A 802 -1.73 8.84 -20.86
N MET A 803 -1.57 10.15 -20.71
CA MET A 803 -2.14 10.95 -19.61
C MET A 803 -2.29 12.41 -20.03
N GLN A 804 -3.11 13.17 -19.31
CA GLN A 804 -3.28 14.61 -19.53
C GLN A 804 -2.44 15.42 -18.54
N VAL A 805 -1.94 16.59 -18.95
CA VAL A 805 -1.24 17.54 -18.07
C VAL A 805 -1.83 18.93 -18.29
N ALA A 806 -2.35 19.54 -17.23
CA ALA A 806 -3.00 20.85 -17.28
C ALA A 806 -2.71 21.68 -16.03
N TYR A 807 -2.49 22.99 -16.22
CA TYR A 807 -2.27 23.97 -15.15
C TYR A 807 -3.28 25.12 -15.28
N PRO A 808 -4.58 24.86 -15.02
CA PRO A 808 -5.63 25.86 -15.20
C PRO A 808 -5.44 27.10 -14.31
N THR A 809 -5.98 28.24 -14.76
CA THR A 809 -5.90 29.52 -14.05
C THR A 809 -7.24 30.12 -13.64
N THR A 810 -8.37 29.60 -14.15
CA THR A 810 -9.73 30.02 -13.77
C THR A 810 -10.54 28.91 -13.09
N PRO A 811 -11.45 29.25 -12.15
CA PRO A 811 -12.35 28.26 -11.54
C PRO A 811 -13.27 27.53 -12.52
N ALA A 812 -13.70 28.18 -13.61
CA ALA A 812 -14.47 27.56 -14.67
C ALA A 812 -13.67 26.49 -15.44
N ASN A 813 -12.38 26.74 -15.73
CA ASN A 813 -11.54 25.74 -16.39
C ASN A 813 -11.29 24.51 -15.51
N LEU A 814 -11.07 24.69 -14.21
CA LEU A 814 -11.05 23.58 -13.26
C LEU A 814 -12.35 22.77 -13.31
N PHE A 815 -13.49 23.45 -13.28
CA PHE A 815 -14.81 22.82 -13.29
C PHE A 815 -15.04 21.96 -14.54
N HIS A 816 -14.82 22.53 -15.73
CA HIS A 816 -14.97 21.80 -16.99
C HIS A 816 -13.96 20.66 -17.11
N LEU A 817 -12.71 20.87 -16.69
CA LEU A 817 -11.64 19.85 -16.76
C LEU A 817 -11.96 18.62 -15.89
N LEU A 818 -12.50 18.82 -14.68
CA LEU A 818 -12.94 17.72 -13.81
C LEU A 818 -14.15 16.98 -14.38
N ARG A 819 -15.15 17.70 -14.93
CA ARG A 819 -16.32 17.08 -15.57
C ARG A 819 -15.96 16.31 -16.85
N ARG A 820 -14.98 16.82 -17.60
CA ARG A 820 -14.42 16.20 -18.82
C ARG A 820 -13.79 14.83 -18.56
N GLN A 821 -13.31 14.54 -17.34
CA GLN A 821 -12.84 13.19 -16.98
C GLN A 821 -13.95 12.15 -17.06
N MET A 822 -15.18 12.52 -16.69
CA MET A 822 -16.32 11.60 -16.55
C MET A 822 -17.19 11.54 -17.80
N HIS A 823 -17.41 12.68 -18.45
CA HIS A 823 -18.30 12.82 -19.61
C HIS A 823 -17.75 12.14 -20.88
N ARG A 824 -16.46 11.81 -20.93
CA ARG A 824 -15.86 11.03 -22.03
C ARG A 824 -16.25 9.56 -21.95
N GLN A 825 -16.34 8.89 -23.09
CA GLN A 825 -16.47 7.42 -23.19
C GLN A 825 -15.10 6.70 -23.16
N PHE A 826 -14.11 7.34 -22.55
CA PHE A 826 -12.80 6.78 -22.24
C PHE A 826 -12.27 7.41 -20.93
N ARG A 827 -11.25 6.81 -20.33
CA ARG A 827 -10.61 7.28 -19.10
C ARG A 827 -9.10 7.35 -19.31
N LYS A 828 -8.51 8.49 -18.95
CA LYS A 828 -7.05 8.74 -18.92
C LYS A 828 -6.69 9.38 -17.59
N PRO A 829 -5.49 9.14 -17.03
CA PRO A 829 -4.99 9.92 -15.90
C PRO A 829 -4.94 11.42 -16.23
N LEU A 830 -5.07 12.25 -15.19
CA LEU A 830 -4.97 13.70 -15.29
C LEU A 830 -4.02 14.23 -14.22
N ILE A 831 -2.93 14.84 -14.66
CA ILE A 831 -2.03 15.62 -13.82
C ILE A 831 -2.58 17.06 -13.78
N LEU A 832 -3.23 17.38 -12.65
CA LEU A 832 -3.88 18.67 -12.40
C LEU A 832 -2.98 19.53 -11.51
N LEU A 833 -2.28 20.47 -12.12
CA LEU A 833 -1.50 21.47 -11.40
C LEU A 833 -2.42 22.61 -10.99
N PHE A 834 -2.39 23.05 -9.73
CA PHE A 834 -3.14 24.22 -9.31
C PHE A 834 -2.30 25.18 -8.48
N SER A 835 -2.59 26.48 -8.59
CA SER A 835 -1.80 27.51 -7.90
C SER A 835 -2.32 27.81 -6.50
N LYS A 836 -1.40 27.73 -5.53
CA LYS A 836 -1.59 28.10 -4.12
C LYS A 836 -1.95 29.58 -3.99
N LYS A 837 -1.27 30.46 -4.75
CA LYS A 837 -1.51 31.90 -4.88
C LYS A 837 -2.88 32.21 -5.48
N LEU A 838 -3.27 31.53 -6.56
CA LEU A 838 -4.50 31.83 -7.30
C LEU A 838 -5.80 31.48 -6.54
N LEU A 839 -5.80 30.53 -5.60
CA LEU A 839 -6.98 30.17 -4.78
C LEU A 839 -7.78 31.39 -4.30
N ARG A 840 -7.07 32.46 -3.88
CA ARG A 840 -7.64 33.69 -3.32
C ARG A 840 -7.37 34.94 -4.17
N HIS A 841 -6.83 34.80 -5.37
CA HIS A 841 -6.42 35.94 -6.20
C HIS A 841 -7.61 36.55 -6.96
N PRO A 842 -7.74 37.89 -7.06
CA PRO A 842 -8.86 38.53 -7.77
C PRO A 842 -8.97 38.15 -9.25
N LEU A 843 -7.84 37.95 -9.95
CA LEU A 843 -7.82 37.53 -11.36
C LEU A 843 -8.20 36.05 -11.57
N ALA A 844 -8.23 35.24 -10.51
CA ALA A 844 -8.59 33.83 -10.57
C ALA A 844 -10.04 33.64 -10.10
N ARG A 845 -10.96 34.24 -10.85
CA ARG A 845 -12.40 34.25 -10.59
C ARG A 845 -13.16 34.02 -11.88
N SER A 846 -14.36 33.45 -11.75
CA SER A 846 -15.28 33.19 -12.86
C SER A 846 -16.67 33.72 -12.53
N ASN A 847 -17.46 33.99 -13.57
CA ASN A 847 -18.87 34.32 -13.48
C ASN A 847 -19.71 33.06 -13.73
N ILE A 848 -20.97 33.03 -13.31
CA ILE A 848 -21.84 31.85 -13.45
C ILE A 848 -22.08 31.44 -14.91
N GLU A 849 -22.04 32.41 -15.83
CA GLU A 849 -22.14 32.17 -17.27
C GLU A 849 -20.96 31.33 -17.81
N ASP A 850 -19.81 31.34 -17.12
CA ASP A 850 -18.64 30.49 -17.42
C ASP A 850 -18.85 29.00 -17.04
N PHE A 851 -20.00 28.62 -16.48
CA PHE A 851 -20.32 27.25 -16.04
C PHE A 851 -21.59 26.66 -16.71
N ILE A 852 -22.36 27.48 -17.44
CA ILE A 852 -23.67 27.12 -18.00
C ILE A 852 -23.75 27.33 -19.52
N GLY A 853 -24.84 26.87 -20.16
CA GLY A 853 -25.03 27.02 -21.61
C GLY A 853 -23.95 26.31 -22.43
N GLU A 854 -23.36 26.99 -23.40
CA GLU A 854 -22.32 26.45 -24.29
C GLU A 854 -20.88 26.56 -23.72
N SER A 855 -20.73 26.89 -22.43
CA SER A 855 -19.43 26.97 -21.77
C SER A 855 -18.70 25.62 -21.75
N SER A 856 -17.38 25.67 -21.92
CA SER A 856 -16.51 24.49 -22.00
C SER A 856 -15.06 24.85 -21.64
N PHE A 857 -14.24 23.83 -21.39
CA PHE A 857 -12.81 24.00 -21.06
C PHE A 857 -12.05 24.75 -22.16
N GLN A 858 -11.50 25.91 -21.81
CA GLN A 858 -10.67 26.72 -22.69
C GLN A 858 -9.22 26.23 -22.61
N TRP A 859 -8.72 25.64 -23.70
CA TRP A 859 -7.37 25.05 -23.76
C TRP A 859 -6.28 26.12 -23.74
N ILE A 860 -6.62 27.27 -24.32
CA ILE A 860 -5.85 28.50 -24.36
C ILE A 860 -6.81 29.62 -23.97
N ILE A 861 -6.36 30.57 -23.15
CA ILE A 861 -7.12 31.76 -22.78
C ILE A 861 -6.33 33.00 -23.21
N GLU A 862 -6.99 33.84 -24.03
CA GLU A 862 -6.45 35.13 -24.47
C GLU A 862 -6.45 36.18 -23.35
N ASP A 863 -5.73 37.28 -23.58
CA ASP A 863 -5.58 38.33 -22.59
C ASP A 863 -6.90 39.06 -22.32
N SER A 864 -7.31 39.15 -21.05
CA SER A 864 -8.55 39.81 -20.65
C SER A 864 -8.59 41.30 -20.99
N GLU A 865 -7.43 41.91 -21.25
CA GLU A 865 -7.27 43.36 -21.40
C GLU A 865 -7.27 43.87 -22.85
N LEU A 866 -7.32 42.97 -23.85
CA LEU A 866 -7.34 43.34 -25.27
C LEU A 866 -8.46 44.35 -25.57
N GLY A 867 -8.09 45.48 -26.17
CA GLY A 867 -9.00 46.59 -26.46
C GLY A 867 -9.57 47.32 -25.23
N LYS A 868 -9.04 47.07 -24.02
CA LYS A 868 -9.47 47.72 -22.76
C LYS A 868 -8.35 48.58 -22.18
N THR A 869 -7.31 47.95 -21.65
CA THR A 869 -6.15 48.63 -21.03
C THR A 869 -4.89 48.50 -21.90
N ILE A 870 -4.79 47.42 -22.69
CA ILE A 870 -3.84 47.27 -23.80
C ILE A 870 -4.55 47.51 -25.15
N ASN A 871 -3.78 47.49 -26.25
CA ASN A 871 -4.30 47.65 -27.60
C ASN A 871 -5.23 46.48 -28.00
N ASP A 872 -5.92 46.60 -29.13
CA ASP A 872 -6.48 45.43 -29.83
C ASP A 872 -5.38 44.61 -30.50
N LYS A 873 -5.74 43.47 -31.12
CA LYS A 873 -4.76 42.55 -31.73
C LYS A 873 -3.92 43.22 -32.83
N GLU A 874 -4.44 44.21 -33.55
CA GLU A 874 -3.70 44.90 -34.61
C GLU A 874 -2.54 45.72 -34.05
N GLY A 875 -2.72 46.29 -32.85
CA GLY A 875 -1.72 47.03 -32.09
C GLY A 875 -0.87 46.21 -31.10
N ILE A 876 -0.94 44.87 -31.10
CA ILE A 876 -0.02 44.03 -30.30
C ILE A 876 1.25 43.74 -31.10
N LYS A 877 2.40 43.98 -30.47
CA LYS A 877 3.74 43.70 -31.01
C LYS A 877 4.44 42.53 -30.31
N ARG A 878 4.09 42.22 -29.05
CA ARG A 878 4.67 41.11 -28.29
C ARG A 878 3.59 40.15 -27.80
N LEU A 879 3.77 38.86 -28.08
CA LEU A 879 2.91 37.80 -27.54
C LEU A 879 3.67 36.95 -26.52
N VAL A 880 3.27 37.02 -25.25
CA VAL A 880 3.88 36.26 -24.15
C VAL A 880 3.05 35.01 -23.87
N LEU A 881 3.55 33.87 -24.35
CA LEU A 881 3.04 32.53 -24.03
C LEU A 881 3.43 32.17 -22.59
N CYS A 882 2.49 31.68 -21.79
CA CYS A 882 2.77 31.20 -20.43
C CYS A 882 1.78 30.13 -19.97
N SER A 883 2.01 29.52 -18.80
CA SER A 883 1.07 28.60 -18.16
C SER A 883 1.00 28.87 -16.65
N GLY A 884 -0.10 28.52 -16.00
CA GLY A 884 -0.24 28.63 -14.55
C GLY A 884 -0.14 30.06 -14.00
N GLN A 885 0.48 30.21 -12.83
CA GLN A 885 0.35 31.44 -12.03
C GLN A 885 1.19 32.65 -12.49
N VAL A 886 2.19 32.45 -13.35
CA VAL A 886 3.11 33.54 -13.77
C VAL A 886 2.37 34.67 -14.50
N HIS A 887 1.23 34.37 -15.14
CA HIS A 887 0.34 35.38 -15.75
C HIS A 887 -0.08 36.48 -14.75
N SER A 888 -0.21 36.17 -13.45
CA SER A 888 -0.59 37.13 -12.42
C SER A 888 0.50 38.19 -12.18
N SER A 889 1.77 37.79 -12.25
CA SER A 889 2.91 38.68 -12.10
C SER A 889 3.19 39.45 -13.40
N LEU A 890 3.00 38.81 -14.57
CA LEU A 890 3.03 39.45 -15.88
C LEU A 890 2.00 40.56 -16.03
N HIS A 891 0.72 40.27 -15.76
CA HIS A 891 -0.39 41.23 -15.83
C HIS A 891 -0.12 42.44 -14.93
N LYS A 892 0.36 42.21 -13.69
CA LYS A 892 0.73 43.28 -12.76
C LYS A 892 1.89 44.12 -13.32
N LYS A 893 3.00 43.51 -13.74
CA LYS A 893 4.17 44.24 -14.26
C LYS A 893 3.81 45.10 -15.47
N ARG A 894 3.02 44.57 -16.41
CA ARG A 894 2.53 45.32 -17.57
C ARG A 894 1.72 46.55 -17.16
N ALA A 895 0.79 46.39 -16.22
CA ALA A 895 -0.01 47.49 -15.71
C ALA A 895 0.84 48.54 -14.95
N ASP A 896 1.82 48.09 -14.16
CA ASP A 896 2.74 48.97 -13.43
C ASP A 896 3.62 49.83 -14.36
N ILE A 897 4.00 49.31 -15.55
CA ILE A 897 4.81 50.05 -16.55
C ILE A 897 3.96 50.76 -17.63
N GLY A 898 2.66 50.49 -17.72
CA GLY A 898 1.75 51.10 -18.69
C GLY A 898 1.88 50.60 -20.14
N ASP A 899 2.48 49.42 -20.35
CA ASP A 899 2.67 48.82 -21.67
C ASP A 899 1.34 48.32 -22.26
N LYS A 900 1.12 48.64 -23.54
CA LYS A 900 -0.10 48.35 -24.33
C LYS A 900 0.13 47.44 -25.53
N GLU A 901 1.38 47.14 -25.85
CA GLU A 901 1.78 46.41 -27.06
C GLU A 901 2.12 44.94 -26.74
N THR A 902 2.20 44.57 -25.47
CA THR A 902 2.35 43.17 -25.02
C THR A 902 1.03 42.54 -24.59
N ALA A 903 0.63 41.44 -25.24
CA ALA A 903 -0.46 40.55 -24.81
C ALA A 903 0.08 39.27 -24.14
N VAL A 904 -0.66 38.72 -23.17
CA VAL A 904 -0.34 37.46 -22.48
C VAL A 904 -1.34 36.38 -22.87
N LEU A 905 -0.84 35.29 -23.46
CA LEU A 905 -1.63 34.13 -23.89
C LEU A 905 -1.35 32.95 -22.94
N LYS A 906 -2.39 32.46 -22.27
CA LYS A 906 -2.27 31.38 -21.28
C LYS A 906 -2.56 30.04 -21.92
N ILE A 907 -1.62 29.10 -21.83
CA ILE A 907 -1.80 27.69 -22.23
C ILE A 907 -2.21 26.91 -20.98
N GLU A 908 -3.48 26.50 -20.91
CA GLU A 908 -4.09 25.87 -19.73
C GLU A 908 -3.92 24.34 -19.74
N GLN A 909 -3.83 23.73 -20.94
CA GLN A 909 -3.48 22.33 -21.13
C GLN A 909 -2.14 22.22 -21.87
N LEU A 910 -1.21 21.46 -21.30
CA LEU A 910 0.14 21.26 -21.83
C LEU A 910 0.29 19.91 -22.54
N HIS A 911 -0.44 18.88 -22.11
CA HIS A 911 -0.55 17.61 -22.84
C HIS A 911 -1.99 17.05 -22.80
N PRO A 912 -2.56 16.57 -23.92
CA PRO A 912 -2.14 16.82 -25.30
C PRO A 912 -1.88 18.30 -25.60
N PHE A 913 -0.89 18.60 -26.44
CA PHE A 913 -0.48 19.98 -26.70
C PHE A 913 -1.44 20.64 -27.70
N PRO A 914 -1.91 21.89 -27.46
CA PRO A 914 -2.93 22.55 -28.27
C PRO A 914 -2.37 23.11 -29.59
N PHE A 915 -1.82 22.26 -30.47
CA PHE A 915 -1.17 22.67 -31.73
C PHE A 915 -2.03 23.61 -32.58
N GLU A 916 -3.26 23.20 -32.88
CA GLU A 916 -4.17 23.97 -33.74
C GLU A 916 -4.74 25.22 -33.06
N GLN A 917 -5.10 25.11 -31.78
CA GLN A 917 -5.61 26.27 -31.04
C GLN A 917 -4.50 27.32 -30.86
N LEU A 918 -3.24 26.90 -30.67
CA LEU A 918 -2.11 27.82 -30.56
C LEU A 918 -1.76 28.44 -31.92
N LYS A 919 -1.73 27.66 -33.01
CA LYS A 919 -1.56 28.17 -34.37
C LYS A 919 -2.58 29.28 -34.66
N ASN A 920 -3.87 28.97 -34.48
CA ASN A 920 -4.96 29.87 -34.81
C ASN A 920 -5.01 31.10 -33.87
N ALA A 921 -4.61 30.95 -32.61
CA ALA A 921 -4.40 32.09 -31.71
C ALA A 921 -3.28 33.00 -32.21
N ILE A 922 -2.10 32.46 -32.55
CA ILE A 922 -0.93 33.23 -33.03
C ILE A 922 -1.24 33.95 -34.35
N ASP A 923 -1.82 33.26 -35.34
CA ASP A 923 -2.18 33.86 -36.64
C ASP A 923 -3.21 35.00 -36.51
N SER A 924 -4.02 35.01 -35.44
CA SER A 924 -5.01 36.08 -35.19
C SER A 924 -4.40 37.42 -34.74
N TYR A 925 -3.11 37.46 -34.42
CA TYR A 925 -2.36 38.71 -34.20
C TYR A 925 -1.64 39.08 -35.50
N PRO A 926 -1.99 40.17 -36.21
CA PRO A 926 -1.47 40.42 -37.55
C PRO A 926 -0.10 41.13 -37.60
N SER A 927 0.42 41.62 -36.47
CA SER A 927 1.50 42.61 -36.40
C SER A 927 2.58 42.35 -35.33
N LEU A 928 2.74 41.10 -34.87
CA LEU A 928 3.77 40.77 -33.86
C LEU A 928 5.18 41.03 -34.42
N ASP A 929 6.10 41.45 -33.55
CA ASP A 929 7.54 41.55 -33.79
C ASP A 929 8.33 40.48 -33.00
N GLU A 930 7.80 39.99 -31.86
CA GLU A 930 8.39 38.87 -31.11
C GLU A 930 7.36 37.98 -30.39
N ILE A 931 7.76 36.72 -30.12
CA ILE A 931 6.99 35.74 -29.34
C ILE A 931 7.89 35.20 -28.22
N VAL A 932 7.39 35.28 -26.98
CA VAL A 932 8.15 34.98 -25.75
C VAL A 932 7.47 33.85 -24.99
N TRP A 933 8.22 32.85 -24.54
CA TRP A 933 7.79 31.93 -23.49
C TRP A 933 8.21 32.47 -22.12
N CYS A 934 7.24 32.74 -21.25
CA CYS A 934 7.47 33.12 -19.87
C CYS A 934 7.01 32.02 -18.89
N GLN A 935 7.89 31.65 -17.96
CA GLN A 935 7.59 30.73 -16.86
C GLN A 935 8.30 31.16 -15.57
N GLU A 936 7.77 30.77 -14.41
CA GLU A 936 8.40 31.08 -13.12
C GLU A 936 9.44 30.02 -12.71
N GLU A 937 9.37 28.83 -13.29
CA GLU A 937 10.29 27.72 -13.04
C GLU A 937 11.66 27.92 -13.71
N PRO A 938 12.77 27.39 -13.13
CA PRO A 938 14.08 27.36 -13.78
C PRO A 938 14.05 26.81 -15.21
N LEU A 939 14.97 27.27 -16.07
CA LEU A 939 15.11 26.84 -17.48
C LEU A 939 15.17 25.32 -17.69
N ASN A 940 15.64 24.57 -16.68
CA ASN A 940 15.72 23.10 -16.67
C ASN A 940 14.53 22.42 -15.95
N MET A 941 13.44 23.15 -15.72
CA MET A 941 12.21 22.73 -15.03
C MET A 941 10.98 23.37 -15.70
N GLY A 942 9.78 23.05 -15.23
CA GLY A 942 8.54 23.60 -15.80
C GLY A 942 8.25 23.08 -17.21
N SER A 943 7.49 23.83 -18.00
CA SER A 943 7.03 23.38 -19.33
C SER A 943 7.98 23.70 -20.49
N TYR A 944 8.92 24.65 -20.38
CA TYR A 944 9.71 25.14 -21.52
C TYR A 944 10.37 24.02 -22.36
N ALA A 945 11.08 23.10 -21.72
CA ALA A 945 11.79 22.02 -22.43
C ALA A 945 10.87 21.07 -23.22
N PHE A 946 9.59 20.99 -22.85
CA PHE A 946 8.57 20.20 -23.54
C PHE A 946 7.83 21.03 -24.60
N SER A 947 7.44 22.26 -24.26
CA SER A 947 6.61 23.13 -25.09
C SER A 947 7.41 23.84 -26.18
N ALA A 948 8.66 24.26 -25.95
CA ALA A 948 9.46 24.99 -26.93
C ALA A 948 9.59 24.31 -28.31
N PRO A 949 9.97 23.01 -28.43
CA PRO A 949 10.05 22.37 -29.75
C PRO A 949 8.68 22.22 -30.42
N ARG A 950 7.61 22.06 -29.65
CA ARG A 950 6.23 22.00 -30.17
C ARG A 950 5.76 23.36 -30.69
N ILE A 951 6.13 24.44 -30.00
CA ILE A 951 5.86 25.81 -30.44
C ILE A 951 6.60 26.11 -31.74
N VAL A 952 7.84 25.64 -31.92
CA VAL A 952 8.55 25.74 -33.22
C VAL A 952 7.74 25.04 -34.33
N THR A 953 7.28 23.81 -34.11
CA THR A 953 6.44 23.11 -35.10
C THR A 953 5.03 23.68 -35.27
N VAL A 954 4.51 24.46 -34.31
CA VAL A 954 3.33 25.31 -34.52
C VAL A 954 3.66 26.52 -35.40
N LEU A 955 4.77 27.22 -35.12
CA LEU A 955 5.21 28.39 -35.90
C LEU A 955 5.46 28.02 -37.36
N GLU A 956 6.07 26.86 -37.64
CA GLU A 956 6.25 26.29 -38.98
C GLU A 956 4.94 26.21 -39.81
N GLN A 957 3.77 26.17 -39.17
CA GLN A 957 2.45 26.17 -39.84
C GLN A 957 1.72 27.53 -39.83
N THR A 958 2.25 28.56 -39.17
CA THR A 958 1.65 29.91 -39.16
C THR A 958 1.84 30.62 -40.50
N GLU A 959 0.92 31.52 -40.84
CA GLU A 959 0.96 32.25 -42.12
C GLU A 959 2.07 33.31 -42.16
N LYS A 960 2.42 33.87 -41.00
CA LYS A 960 3.33 35.02 -40.87
C LYS A 960 4.60 34.77 -40.06
N TYR A 961 4.59 33.81 -39.14
CA TYR A 961 5.59 33.71 -38.06
C TYR A 961 6.46 32.45 -38.11
N LYS A 962 6.45 31.72 -39.22
CA LYS A 962 7.26 30.52 -39.45
C LYS A 962 8.77 30.70 -39.25
N ASP A 963 9.28 31.91 -39.48
CA ASP A 963 10.70 32.26 -39.36
C ASP A 963 11.03 32.88 -37.98
N TYR A 964 10.08 32.92 -37.04
CA TYR A 964 10.26 33.50 -35.71
C TYR A 964 10.93 32.52 -34.74
N ASN A 965 11.79 33.06 -33.88
CA ASN A 965 12.42 32.30 -32.79
C ASN A 965 11.64 32.55 -31.49
N LEU A 966 11.32 31.48 -30.76
CA LEU A 966 10.72 31.58 -29.43
C LEU A 966 11.76 32.05 -28.41
N ARG A 967 11.64 33.28 -27.90
CA ARG A 967 12.50 33.77 -26.81
C ARG A 967 12.09 33.14 -25.49
N TYR A 968 13.04 32.71 -24.66
CA TYR A 968 12.78 32.32 -23.28
C TYR A 968 12.96 33.51 -22.35
N ALA A 969 12.05 33.68 -21.39
CA ALA A 969 12.24 34.54 -20.22
C ALA A 969 11.77 33.80 -18.96
N GLY A 970 12.64 33.65 -17.96
CA GLY A 970 12.33 32.89 -16.74
C GLY A 970 13.54 32.74 -15.83
N ARG A 971 13.45 31.85 -14.84
CA ARG A 971 14.56 31.65 -13.88
C ARG A 971 15.74 30.92 -14.53
N ASN A 972 16.95 31.38 -14.23
CA ASN A 972 18.19 30.67 -14.60
C ASN A 972 18.17 29.20 -14.12
N PRO A 973 18.82 28.27 -14.84
CA PRO A 973 18.79 26.85 -14.50
C PRO A 973 19.40 26.57 -13.12
N ALA A 974 18.79 25.66 -12.37
CA ALA A 974 19.10 25.40 -10.96
C ALA A 974 19.06 23.90 -10.62
N ALA A 975 19.86 23.49 -9.63
CA ALA A 975 19.84 22.13 -9.08
C ALA A 975 18.78 21.98 -7.96
N ALA A 976 18.71 22.97 -7.08
CA ALA A 976 17.59 23.13 -6.15
C ALA A 976 16.37 23.68 -6.90
N VAL A 977 15.15 23.32 -6.48
CA VAL A 977 13.89 23.75 -7.12
C VAL A 977 13.73 25.26 -7.04
N ALA A 978 13.83 25.82 -5.84
CA ALA A 978 13.64 27.24 -5.57
C ALA A 978 14.63 27.75 -4.51
N VAL A 979 14.96 29.04 -4.59
CA VAL A 979 15.88 29.68 -3.64
C VAL A 979 15.26 29.79 -2.24
N GLY A 980 16.04 29.47 -1.21
CA GLY A 980 15.59 29.43 0.19
C GLY A 980 15.42 30.80 0.87
N THR A 981 15.50 31.91 0.15
CA THR A 981 15.28 33.25 0.72
C THR A 981 14.33 34.08 -0.15
N LYS A 982 13.39 34.79 0.51
CA LYS A 982 12.36 35.59 -0.17
C LYS A 982 12.95 36.73 -1.00
N SER A 983 14.04 37.35 -0.55
CA SER A 983 14.73 38.41 -1.28
C SER A 983 15.32 37.93 -2.61
N MET A 984 16.00 36.77 -2.62
CA MET A 984 16.48 36.17 -3.87
C MET A 984 15.33 35.74 -4.77
N HIS A 985 14.25 35.20 -4.20
CA HIS A 985 13.08 34.78 -4.98
C HIS A 985 12.41 35.96 -5.70
N VAL A 986 12.24 37.10 -5.02
CA VAL A 986 11.70 38.34 -5.60
C VAL A 986 12.65 38.93 -6.64
N ALA A 987 13.96 39.01 -6.34
CA ALA A 987 14.95 39.50 -7.32
C ALA A 987 15.00 38.63 -8.59
N GLN A 988 14.75 37.31 -8.47
CA GLN A 988 14.60 36.43 -9.63
C GLN A 988 13.29 36.63 -10.39
N GLU A 989 12.18 36.95 -9.70
CA GLU A 989 10.90 37.27 -10.36
C GLU A 989 11.01 38.60 -11.12
N GLU A 990 11.53 39.64 -10.47
CA GLU A 990 11.77 40.95 -11.08
C GLU A 990 12.71 40.87 -12.29
N ALA A 991 13.80 40.09 -12.21
CA ALA A 991 14.74 39.93 -13.32
C ALA A 991 14.12 39.28 -14.57
N PHE A 992 13.30 38.23 -14.45
CA PHE A 992 12.65 37.64 -15.63
C PHE A 992 11.47 38.48 -16.12
N LEU A 993 10.78 39.21 -15.24
CA LEU A 993 9.74 40.15 -15.64
C LEU A 993 10.34 41.32 -16.44
N ASP A 994 11.49 41.85 -16.02
CA ASP A 994 12.21 42.87 -16.79
C ASP A 994 12.68 42.36 -18.14
N ASP A 995 13.19 41.12 -18.22
CA ASP A 995 13.54 40.46 -19.49
C ASP A 995 12.33 40.33 -20.44
N VAL A 996 11.15 39.93 -19.95
CA VAL A 996 9.93 39.86 -20.79
C VAL A 996 9.62 41.20 -21.46
N PHE A 997 9.64 42.30 -20.72
CA PHE A 997 9.16 43.60 -21.22
C PHE A 997 10.25 44.46 -21.89
N GLN A 998 11.53 44.16 -21.69
CA GLN A 998 12.63 44.86 -22.37
C GLN A 998 12.55 44.73 -23.89
N ILE A 999 12.59 45.88 -24.58
CA ILE A 999 12.83 45.96 -26.02
C ILE A 999 14.34 45.84 -26.23
N GLN A 1000 14.77 44.86 -27.02
CA GLN A 1000 16.14 44.85 -27.55
C GLN A 1000 16.23 45.87 -28.70
N ASN A 1001 17.11 46.87 -28.54
CA ASN A 1001 17.51 47.81 -29.61
C ASN A 1001 18.65 47.21 -30.44
#